data_AF-A0A931SST0-F1
#
_entry.id   AF-A0A931SST0-F1
#
_cell.length_a   1.000
_cell.length_b   1.000
_cell.length_c   1.000
_cell.angle_alpha   90.00
_cell.angle_beta   90.00
_cell.angle_gamma   90.00
#
_symmetry.space_group_name_H-M   'P 1'
#
loop_
_entity.id
_entity.type
_entity.pdbx_description
1 polymer ?
#
loop_
_entity_poly.entity_id
_entity_poly.type
_entity_poly.pdbx_seq_one_letter_code
_entity_poly.pdbx_strand_id
1 'polypeptide(L)'
;MKMLRSKPLAWLLLFTFFCQQSVFSPYAAYANGQAAPISATNELGVPVPVIPFDPTKPPSTDDGDAFEEEIRTTTEELQDDYPLTEAEEAKKQETERKEAEKQEAEKEEKLNYEYERYEFEDAVDLLRPEFATAVIVKDLSKENLETLTKLDIEVGVAVLHGEIVLFTSGSENELGTLPAVKALIDKASFMSHTHPGEDALQGPSHFDIQESVEAPKLEWVVSHEDAYAYNQDGVANGGKAFSHEDYLEALSRALWETAAERDQMAARGALNLFVAEQDRYNEAPESEQVTLREAGDLIINAGQIVVLASGETNFGDITILGDGQLISDHDIRVSGRVSVSGTGKLMINGTVVVEGNVTLREEGILEAKDASGKAILKFFGEREQIFDLTGAADNLKADVFISKPIQSVILASDAIFSGTFEVTTGTFDANGKNVTVAGRTNVFNGNYKASSGTQTFNGGLIQSGTGDFMGGTGDVVITESLTVAGDRFEAPTGTLTINGDFEVTSAGKFFGSTGGVDLNGNFKAVAPGVFVPPSGVFSVSGNWRSLGTISSLAVTFDGSGVQTLDATNPFSKITHSGSGTLRLVNSDLTVTNRFENTSGVFDLNGRGWAMTGAAFSNDGTLRLQGEENIVGLVQDTDSGTWEYVSDRFVSLKDFGIVDYFNLVLGSPGGTGNYSSVDEKRINGTLTITGGSYDTNARNTIVAGLATISGGRFDSIGGTQVFNGGLTISGAGIFEADTATIDLNGNLHLLSGGSLVGSGGGKLNISGNWNNAGGTFIHNGETVTFDGANQRISGSNTFKILKKVSTVSDTLTFEAGSTQTIVGKLTLKGADANNLLSLRSTVSGTQFKIDPQSTRDIAFLDIKDSNNINPTIIDCSSNCVDSGNNVGWLFDTRAQEAQDLITTIRTMVTSAETQLETVRAAHEAEDLTSVGNALVALNTILESAQSAQAALQEARFDGLSGIDLLRNEADQAVADIQSIITESTLLRDELETRLNDIEGFIQTVRMALAEAQAEIVTLRDAHEAEDLPQVTTSLNLLTANLTSAQSARDSLNDSRFDATAGIDLLREEAEEAVTSIQALVAEGTALKTELETRNHVPTASLQSVSVNEDNDLEIILGGTDPENDTLTFEILEGPDPEEGELLNFNPAQGTLTFRPAQNFNGSLTFTFRVSDGELVSDEAEVSITVNSVNDAPTATVQSVSVNEDNDLTIQLTGSDVEGDTLTFNLVSGSETDCLSGGSPGGLPSHGQF
;
A
#
# COMPACT_ATOMS: atom_id res chain seq x y z
N MET A 1 5.35 -26.96 24.75
CA MET A 1 4.17 -26.08 24.88
C MET A 1 3.66 -26.09 26.32
N LYS A 2 3.06 -24.97 26.78
CA LYS A 2 2.17 -24.82 27.97
C LYS A 2 2.62 -25.36 29.36
N MET A 3 3.06 -24.41 30.21
CA MET A 3 2.54 -24.12 31.58
C MET A 3 2.64 -25.20 32.70
N LEU A 4 2.84 -24.87 34.00
CA LEU A 4 2.58 -23.63 34.78
C LEU A 4 3.68 -23.25 35.81
N ARG A 5 3.89 -21.93 35.96
CA ARG A 5 4.06 -21.10 37.19
C ARG A 5 5.25 -21.21 38.19
N SER A 6 5.52 -20.02 38.75
CA SER A 6 6.03 -19.63 40.10
C SER A 6 7.55 -19.64 40.43
N LYS A 7 8.09 -18.41 40.52
CA LYS A 7 9.19 -17.96 41.41
C LYS A 7 8.66 -17.76 42.87
N PRO A 8 9.46 -17.32 43.87
CA PRO A 8 10.86 -17.68 44.26
C PRO A 8 11.01 -18.00 45.78
N LEU A 9 12.18 -18.47 46.25
CA LEU A 9 12.89 -17.97 47.47
C LEU A 9 14.16 -18.76 47.89
N ALA A 10 15.17 -18.01 48.33
CA ALA A 10 16.18 -18.24 49.39
C ALA A 10 16.96 -19.58 49.57
N TRP A 11 18.28 -19.48 49.38
CA TRP A 11 19.39 -19.89 50.29
C TRP A 11 19.42 -21.25 51.01
N LEU A 12 20.38 -22.10 50.60
CA LEU A 12 21.51 -22.66 51.37
C LEU A 12 22.54 -23.16 50.32
N LEU A 13 23.86 -23.24 50.50
CA LEU A 13 24.71 -23.39 51.69
C LEU A 13 26.00 -22.53 51.62
N LEU A 14 26.81 -22.59 52.68
CA LEU A 14 28.01 -21.78 52.97
C LEU A 14 29.30 -22.30 52.30
N PHE A 15 30.20 -21.36 51.91
CA PHE A 15 31.68 -21.34 52.10
C PHE A 15 32.52 -22.52 51.49
N THR A 16 33.83 -22.45 51.14
CA THR A 16 34.99 -21.51 51.26
C THR A 16 36.15 -22.08 50.40
N PHE A 17 37.22 -21.39 49.96
CA PHE A 17 37.53 -19.96 49.79
C PHE A 17 38.72 -19.78 48.80
N PHE A 18 39.15 -18.52 48.62
CA PHE A 18 40.29 -18.08 47.81
C PHE A 18 41.64 -18.76 48.06
N CYS A 19 42.46 -18.79 47.00
CA CYS A 19 43.92 -18.83 47.10
C CYS A 19 44.48 -17.41 47.30
N GLN A 20 45.41 -17.23 48.25
CA GLN A 20 46.39 -16.13 48.20
C GLN A 20 47.66 -16.49 49.00
N GLN A 21 48.79 -15.95 48.54
CA GLN A 21 50.12 -16.05 49.17
C GLN A 21 50.21 -15.05 50.36
N SER A 22 51.17 -15.07 51.30
CA SER A 22 52.50 -15.70 51.33
C SER A 22 52.97 -16.02 52.76
N VAL A 23 53.80 -17.06 52.91
CA VAL A 23 54.94 -17.22 53.85
C VAL A 23 54.90 -16.46 55.20
N PHE A 24 54.77 -17.19 56.33
CA PHE A 24 55.85 -17.32 57.33
C PHE A 24 55.56 -18.45 58.36
N SER A 25 56.61 -19.16 58.77
CA SER A 25 56.66 -20.13 59.89
C SER A 25 57.04 -19.37 61.19
N PRO A 26 56.96 -19.91 62.44
CA PRO A 26 56.94 -21.35 62.77
C PRO A 26 56.11 -21.85 63.97
N TYR A 27 56.04 -23.19 64.05
CA TYR A 27 56.05 -24.05 65.25
C TYR A 27 54.87 -24.11 66.26
N ALA A 28 54.40 -25.36 66.44
CA ALA A 28 54.10 -26.05 67.70
C ALA A 28 52.85 -25.71 68.55
N ALA A 29 51.77 -26.43 68.19
CA ALA A 29 51.13 -27.47 69.03
C ALA A 29 50.15 -27.11 70.18
N TYR A 30 49.31 -28.12 70.51
CA TYR A 30 48.25 -28.19 71.53
C TYR A 30 47.13 -27.13 71.41
N ALA A 31 45.90 -27.42 70.94
CA ALA A 31 44.96 -28.53 71.19
C ALA A 31 44.22 -28.47 72.54
N ASN A 32 42.88 -28.45 72.45
CA ASN A 32 41.86 -28.65 73.50
C ASN A 32 41.94 -27.78 74.78
N GLY A 33 41.01 -26.82 74.90
CA GLY A 33 40.71 -26.14 76.16
C GLY A 33 39.59 -26.82 76.97
N GLN A 34 39.48 -26.48 78.26
CA GLN A 34 38.30 -26.74 79.11
C GLN A 34 38.32 -25.89 80.41
N ALA A 35 37.26 -26.00 81.22
CA ALA A 35 36.97 -25.26 82.48
C ALA A 35 36.67 -23.74 82.28
N ALA A 36 35.50 -23.16 82.62
CA ALA A 36 34.33 -23.52 83.45
C ALA A 36 34.51 -23.44 84.98
N PRO A 37 33.73 -22.55 85.62
CA PRO A 37 32.95 -22.86 86.84
C PRO A 37 31.56 -22.15 86.85
N ILE A 38 30.49 -22.53 87.58
CA ILE A 38 30.08 -23.74 88.33
C ILE A 38 28.55 -23.65 88.63
N SER A 39 27.93 -24.73 89.16
CA SER A 39 26.56 -24.81 89.76
C SER A 39 25.35 -24.85 88.79
N ALA A 40 24.32 -25.71 88.99
CA ALA A 40 24.15 -26.87 89.87
C ALA A 40 23.14 -27.90 89.29
N THR A 41 23.16 -29.15 89.77
CA THR A 41 22.31 -30.30 89.34
C THR A 41 21.04 -30.46 90.22
N ASN A 42 20.05 -31.31 89.92
CA ASN A 42 20.02 -32.79 89.72
C ASN A 42 19.77 -33.20 88.24
N GLU A 43 20.13 -34.38 87.71
CA GLU A 43 20.25 -35.79 88.16
C GLU A 43 18.94 -36.63 88.17
N LEU A 44 18.89 -37.60 87.24
CA LEU A 44 18.04 -38.82 87.17
C LEU A 44 16.53 -38.74 86.79
N GLY A 45 16.21 -38.32 85.55
CA GLY A 45 15.46 -39.13 84.55
C GLY A 45 13.90 -39.25 84.50
N VAL A 46 13.34 -39.08 83.27
CA VAL A 46 12.12 -39.75 82.69
C VAL A 46 10.73 -39.33 83.29
N PRO A 47 9.52 -39.50 82.66
CA PRO A 47 9.00 -39.20 81.30
C PRO A 47 7.74 -38.24 81.24
N VAL A 48 7.35 -37.82 80.02
CA VAL A 48 5.99 -37.80 79.34
C VAL A 48 4.70 -38.10 80.16
N PRO A 49 3.46 -37.54 79.91
CA PRO A 49 2.97 -36.28 79.27
C PRO A 49 1.83 -35.57 80.11
N VAL A 50 1.01 -34.67 79.52
CA VAL A 50 -0.49 -34.73 79.44
C VAL A 50 -1.13 -33.47 78.79
N ILE A 51 -2.30 -33.63 78.15
CA ILE A 51 -3.12 -32.65 77.39
C ILE A 51 -4.46 -32.41 78.14
N PRO A 52 -5.00 -31.17 78.28
CA PRO A 52 -6.26 -30.82 77.57
C PRO A 52 -6.57 -29.33 77.23
N PHE A 53 -7.03 -29.12 75.99
CA PHE A 53 -8.19 -28.31 75.53
C PHE A 53 -8.52 -26.87 76.02
N ASP A 54 -8.54 -25.95 75.03
CA ASP A 54 -9.59 -24.95 74.65
C ASP A 54 -10.97 -25.08 75.38
N PRO A 55 -11.73 -24.00 75.76
CA PRO A 55 -12.13 -22.95 74.81
C PRO A 55 -12.52 -21.52 75.30
N THR A 56 -12.94 -20.68 74.34
CA THR A 56 -13.82 -19.47 74.39
C THR A 56 -13.30 -18.07 74.82
N LYS A 57 -13.62 -17.07 73.99
CA LYS A 57 -13.76 -15.60 74.21
C LYS A 57 -14.85 -15.26 75.25
N PRO A 58 -15.02 -13.99 75.72
CA PRO A 58 -14.11 -12.81 75.86
C PRO A 58 -14.25 -12.22 77.32
N PRO A 59 -14.19 -10.89 77.67
CA PRO A 59 -13.59 -9.67 77.08
C PRO A 59 -12.69 -8.87 78.09
N SER A 60 -12.53 -7.55 77.82
CA SER A 60 -12.33 -6.39 78.75
C SER A 60 -10.94 -6.00 79.32
N THR A 61 -10.61 -4.70 79.13
CA THR A 61 -10.01 -3.71 80.09
C THR A 61 -8.59 -3.94 80.66
N ASP A 62 -7.73 -2.94 80.92
CA ASP A 62 -7.87 -1.45 80.87
C ASP A 62 -6.51 -0.75 80.60
N ASP A 63 -6.57 0.54 80.23
CA ASP A 63 -5.68 1.71 80.50
C ASP A 63 -4.13 1.60 80.37
N GLY A 64 -3.38 2.66 80.04
CA GLY A 64 -3.62 4.12 79.87
C GLY A 64 -2.27 4.84 80.14
N ASP A 65 -2.05 6.15 80.08
CA ASP A 65 -2.76 7.38 79.63
C ASP A 65 -1.66 8.51 79.63
N ALA A 66 -1.72 9.75 79.12
CA ALA A 66 -2.72 10.65 78.52
C ALA A 66 -1.95 11.75 77.71
N PHE A 67 -2.46 12.78 77.00
CA PHE A 67 -3.73 13.22 76.34
C PHE A 67 -3.32 14.46 75.47
N GLU A 68 -3.80 14.67 74.23
CA GLU A 68 -4.89 15.59 73.81
C GLU A 68 -4.59 17.13 73.87
N GLU A 69 -5.27 18.06 73.16
CA GLU A 69 -6.55 18.02 72.40
C GLU A 69 -6.61 19.09 71.26
N GLU A 70 -7.36 18.79 70.17
CA GLU A 70 -8.25 19.63 69.30
C GLU A 70 -7.98 21.14 68.92
N ILE A 71 -8.65 21.79 67.92
CA ILE A 71 -9.79 21.42 67.05
C ILE A 71 -9.72 21.96 65.59
N ARG A 72 -10.56 21.32 64.75
CA ARG A 72 -11.06 21.58 63.37
C ARG A 72 -11.44 23.04 63.01
N THR A 73 -11.81 23.43 61.77
CA THR A 73 -12.31 22.73 60.53
C THR A 73 -11.83 23.59 59.30
N THR A 74 -11.96 23.29 58.00
CA THR A 74 -12.77 22.39 57.12
C THR A 74 -11.91 22.12 55.83
N THR A 75 -11.98 21.06 54.99
CA THR A 75 -13.07 20.29 54.35
C THR A 75 -13.87 21.14 53.33
N GLU A 76 -14.12 20.76 52.07
CA GLU A 76 -14.28 19.46 51.36
C GLU A 76 -13.27 19.30 50.18
N GLU A 77 -12.67 18.14 49.86
CA GLU A 77 -13.18 16.85 49.30
C GLU A 77 -13.43 16.90 47.76
N LEU A 78 -13.18 15.90 46.90
CA LEU A 78 -12.65 14.49 46.92
C LEU A 78 -12.01 14.19 45.52
N GLN A 79 -10.86 13.48 45.40
CA GLN A 79 -10.68 12.02 45.10
C GLN A 79 -11.19 11.50 43.73
N ASP A 80 -10.31 10.88 42.93
CA ASP A 80 -10.53 9.55 42.31
C ASP A 80 -9.25 8.94 41.67
N ASP A 81 -9.18 7.60 41.63
CA ASP A 81 -8.08 6.79 41.05
C ASP A 81 -8.37 6.39 39.59
N TYR A 82 -7.38 6.49 38.70
CA TYR A 82 -7.32 5.69 37.46
C TYR A 82 -5.86 5.36 37.08
N PRO A 83 -5.54 4.12 36.66
CA PRO A 83 -4.22 3.78 36.14
C PRO A 83 -4.04 4.36 34.72
N LEU A 84 -2.89 4.98 34.47
CA LEU A 84 -2.45 5.39 33.13
C LEU A 84 -2.22 4.15 32.26
N THR A 85 -2.40 4.30 30.95
CA THR A 85 -2.23 3.21 29.98
C THR A 85 -0.78 3.09 29.50
N GLU A 86 -0.39 1.91 29.01
CA GLU A 86 0.96 1.65 28.46
C GLU A 86 1.33 2.64 27.33
N ALA A 87 0.34 3.15 26.59
CA ALA A 87 0.52 4.15 25.54
C ALA A 87 0.87 5.56 26.06
N GLU A 88 0.66 5.84 27.34
CA GLU A 88 0.91 7.14 27.97
C GLU A 88 2.28 7.15 28.67
N GLU A 89 2.69 6.04 29.29
CA GLU A 89 4.09 5.87 29.73
C GLU A 89 5.05 5.79 28.54
N ALA A 90 4.68 5.10 27.45
CA ALA A 90 5.48 5.06 26.22
C ALA A 90 5.70 6.46 25.62
N LYS A 91 4.67 7.31 25.58
CA LYS A 91 4.81 8.71 25.13
C LYS A 91 5.74 9.54 26.01
N LYS A 92 5.74 9.30 27.33
CA LYS A 92 6.66 9.97 28.24
C LYS A 92 8.10 9.54 27.97
N GLN A 93 8.36 8.24 27.88
CA GLN A 93 9.69 7.70 27.58
C GLN A 93 10.20 8.12 26.20
N GLU A 94 9.36 8.17 25.15
CA GLU A 94 9.79 8.62 23.82
C GLU A 94 10.06 10.13 23.76
N THR A 95 9.37 10.93 24.59
CA THR A 95 9.67 12.37 24.73
C THR A 95 11.02 12.56 25.44
N GLU A 96 11.27 11.82 26.52
CA GLU A 96 12.55 11.85 27.26
C GLU A 96 13.71 11.31 26.39
N ARG A 97 13.48 10.32 25.52
CA ARG A 97 14.48 9.79 24.59
C ARG A 97 14.87 10.77 23.49
N LYS A 98 13.91 11.49 22.89
CA LYS A 98 14.18 12.46 21.81
C LYS A 98 14.91 13.71 22.29
N GLU A 99 14.67 14.13 23.54
CA GLU A 99 15.45 15.22 24.14
C GLU A 99 16.91 14.80 24.42
N ALA A 100 17.16 13.51 24.70
CA ALA A 100 18.50 12.95 24.82
C ALA A 100 19.22 12.80 23.47
N GLU A 101 18.56 12.22 22.46
CA GLU A 101 19.07 12.11 21.08
C GLU A 101 19.50 13.49 20.52
N LYS A 102 18.73 14.54 20.81
CA LYS A 102 19.05 15.93 20.45
C LYS A 102 20.29 16.48 21.17
N GLN A 103 20.45 16.19 22.47
CA GLN A 103 21.61 16.64 23.25
C GLN A 103 22.91 15.89 22.91
N GLU A 104 22.81 14.71 22.29
CA GLU A 104 23.96 13.98 21.75
C GLU A 104 24.38 14.55 20.39
N ALA A 105 23.43 14.82 19.49
CA ALA A 105 23.68 15.46 18.20
C ALA A 105 24.30 16.88 18.33
N GLU A 106 23.78 17.72 19.23
CA GLU A 106 24.35 19.06 19.54
C GLU A 106 25.78 19.01 20.14
N LYS A 107 26.25 17.81 20.49
CA LYS A 107 27.57 17.54 21.07
C LYS A 107 28.58 17.12 20.01
N GLU A 108 28.18 16.26 19.08
CA GLU A 108 28.99 15.86 17.93
C GLU A 108 29.20 17.03 16.96
N GLU A 109 28.17 17.83 16.69
CA GLU A 109 28.27 19.04 15.85
C GLU A 109 29.28 20.06 16.42
N LYS A 110 29.39 20.16 17.75
CA LYS A 110 30.39 21.02 18.42
C LYS A 110 31.80 20.46 18.38
N LEU A 111 31.98 19.15 18.53
CA LEU A 111 33.30 18.53 18.45
C LEU A 111 33.92 18.69 17.05
N ASN A 112 33.07 18.71 16.01
CA ASN A 112 33.48 18.89 14.62
C ASN A 112 33.82 20.35 14.23
N TYR A 113 33.82 21.30 15.18
CA TYR A 113 34.07 22.73 14.91
C TYR A 113 35.36 23.30 15.55
N GLU A 114 36.08 22.54 16.37
CA GLU A 114 37.34 22.99 17.01
C GLU A 114 38.63 22.41 16.37
N TYR A 115 38.53 21.57 15.32
CA TYR A 115 39.70 20.90 14.72
C TYR A 115 40.28 21.55 13.45
N GLU A 116 39.56 22.45 12.77
CA GLU A 116 40.02 23.13 11.54
C GLU A 116 40.49 24.58 11.78
N ARG A 117 41.36 24.82 12.78
CA ARG A 117 41.93 26.18 12.99
C ARG A 117 43.38 26.29 13.44
N TYR A 118 44.21 25.33 13.04
CA TYR A 118 45.67 25.41 12.92
C TYR A 118 46.01 24.49 11.72
N GLU A 119 46.80 24.86 10.70
CA GLU A 119 47.66 26.04 10.48
C GLU A 119 47.38 26.68 9.10
N PHE A 120 47.78 27.94 8.93
CA PHE A 120 47.96 28.59 7.62
C PHE A 120 49.26 29.41 7.68
N GLU A 121 49.85 29.72 6.54
CA GLU A 121 51.18 30.35 6.37
C GLU A 121 52.39 29.43 6.64
N ASP A 122 52.81 28.69 5.60
CA ASP A 122 54.08 29.04 4.96
C ASP A 122 54.10 28.63 3.46
N ALA A 123 55.12 29.07 2.72
CA ALA A 123 55.43 28.71 1.32
C ALA A 123 54.40 29.09 0.22
N VAL A 124 54.09 30.39 0.09
CA VAL A 124 53.74 30.94 -1.22
C VAL A 124 55.01 31.20 -2.03
N ASP A 125 55.39 30.28 -2.93
CA ASP A 125 56.16 30.61 -4.15
C ASP A 125 56.28 29.42 -5.12
N LEU A 126 55.49 29.41 -6.21
CA LEU A 126 55.96 29.32 -7.61
C LEU A 126 54.77 29.27 -8.62
N LEU A 127 54.95 29.93 -9.77
CA LEU A 127 54.26 29.72 -11.06
C LEU A 127 52.72 29.93 -11.16
N ARG A 128 52.35 31.03 -11.84
CA ARG A 128 51.22 31.09 -12.79
C ARG A 128 51.80 31.16 -14.22
N PRO A 129 51.00 30.96 -15.27
CA PRO A 129 49.93 29.97 -15.50
C PRO A 129 50.22 29.13 -16.78
N GLU A 130 49.35 28.17 -17.15
CA GLU A 130 48.80 27.97 -18.51
C GLU A 130 48.06 26.61 -18.66
N PHE A 131 47.23 26.53 -19.71
CA PHE A 131 46.25 25.51 -20.11
C PHE A 131 46.46 24.03 -19.69
N ALA A 132 45.43 23.44 -19.06
CA ALA A 132 45.17 21.98 -19.06
C ALA A 132 43.67 21.68 -18.91
N THR A 133 43.19 20.61 -19.56
CA THR A 133 41.79 20.12 -19.47
C THR A 133 41.68 19.05 -18.40
N ALA A 134 40.66 19.12 -17.53
CA ALA A 134 40.44 18.12 -16.48
C ALA A 134 39.55 16.95 -16.97
N VAL A 135 39.90 15.73 -16.57
CA VAL A 135 39.08 14.51 -16.73
C VAL A 135 38.89 13.90 -15.35
N ILE A 136 37.64 13.59 -14.98
CA ILE A 136 37.29 12.97 -13.70
C ILE A 136 37.01 11.49 -13.93
N VAL A 137 37.62 10.62 -13.13
CA VAL A 137 37.42 9.17 -13.16
C VAL A 137 37.07 8.69 -11.75
N LYS A 138 35.94 7.99 -11.63
CA LYS A 138 35.59 7.25 -10.40
C LYS A 138 35.94 5.76 -10.58
N ASP A 139 36.15 5.10 -9.46
CA ASP A 139 36.53 3.70 -9.30
C ASP A 139 37.90 3.31 -9.88
N LEU A 140 38.93 3.39 -9.02
CA LEU A 140 40.26 2.83 -9.25
C LEU A 140 40.51 1.70 -8.24
N SER A 141 40.28 0.45 -8.65
CA SER A 141 40.62 -0.73 -7.85
C SER A 141 42.14 -0.90 -7.74
N LYS A 142 42.57 -1.53 -6.64
CA LYS A 142 44.00 -1.73 -6.30
C LYS A 142 44.79 -2.45 -7.40
N GLU A 143 44.14 -3.36 -8.11
CA GLU A 143 44.67 -4.16 -9.22
C GLU A 143 45.04 -3.31 -10.46
N ASN A 144 44.38 -2.17 -10.66
CA ASN A 144 44.67 -1.26 -11.78
C ASN A 144 45.93 -0.40 -11.56
N LEU A 145 46.36 -0.15 -10.31
CA LEU A 145 47.57 0.64 -10.04
C LEU A 145 48.85 -0.08 -10.50
N GLU A 146 48.97 -1.39 -10.28
CA GLU A 146 50.17 -2.17 -10.63
C GLU A 146 50.41 -2.30 -12.16
N THR A 147 49.38 -1.97 -12.95
CA THR A 147 49.45 -1.93 -14.42
C THR A 147 49.98 -0.58 -14.93
N LEU A 148 49.77 0.51 -14.19
CA LEU A 148 50.21 1.85 -14.58
C LEU A 148 51.71 2.09 -14.29
N THR A 149 52.29 1.47 -13.27
CA THR A 149 53.71 1.61 -12.89
C THR A 149 54.71 0.91 -13.83
N LYS A 150 54.35 0.70 -15.11
CA LYS A 150 55.17 0.03 -16.14
C LYS A 150 55.28 0.81 -17.47
N LEU A 151 54.81 2.06 -17.52
CA LEU A 151 55.10 2.99 -18.61
C LEU A 151 55.80 4.23 -18.04
N ASP A 152 56.93 4.63 -18.64
CA ASP A 152 57.64 5.87 -18.31
C ASP A 152 56.88 7.09 -18.86
N ILE A 153 55.87 7.55 -18.12
CA ILE A 153 55.14 8.80 -18.35
C ILE A 153 55.06 9.52 -17.00
N GLU A 154 55.50 10.78 -16.92
CA GLU A 154 55.35 11.56 -15.71
C GLU A 154 53.86 11.84 -15.43
N VAL A 155 53.39 11.39 -14.25
CA VAL A 155 52.03 11.61 -13.77
C VAL A 155 52.07 12.44 -12.48
N GLY A 156 51.60 13.69 -12.55
CA GLY A 156 51.37 14.50 -11.36
C GLY A 156 50.08 14.07 -10.67
N VAL A 157 50.02 14.16 -9.34
CA VAL A 157 48.84 13.79 -8.55
C VAL A 157 48.45 14.93 -7.61
N ALA A 158 47.17 15.28 -7.57
CA ALA A 158 46.60 16.20 -6.60
C ALA A 158 45.26 15.67 -6.05
N VAL A 159 44.86 16.11 -4.86
CA VAL A 159 43.55 15.80 -4.28
C VAL A 159 42.78 17.10 -4.11
N LEU A 160 41.54 17.13 -4.59
CA LEU A 160 40.64 18.27 -4.48
C LEU A 160 39.26 17.77 -4.05
N HIS A 161 38.75 18.29 -2.93
CA HIS A 161 37.46 17.91 -2.35
C HIS A 161 37.24 16.39 -2.16
N GLY A 162 38.31 15.65 -1.87
CA GLY A 162 38.27 14.21 -1.56
C GLY A 162 38.50 13.26 -2.73
N GLU A 163 38.61 13.75 -3.97
CA GLU A 163 38.87 12.90 -5.14
C GLU A 163 40.31 13.08 -5.68
N ILE A 164 40.90 11.98 -6.18
CA ILE A 164 42.28 11.93 -6.70
C ILE A 164 42.28 12.33 -8.17
N VAL A 165 43.08 13.36 -8.52
CA VAL A 165 43.25 13.89 -9.87
C VAL A 165 44.65 13.55 -10.39
N LEU A 166 44.73 13.03 -11.62
CA LEU A 166 45.97 12.69 -12.30
C LEU A 166 46.23 13.65 -13.48
N PHE A 167 47.44 14.19 -13.56
CA PHE A 167 47.91 15.03 -14.68
C PHE A 167 48.95 14.26 -15.49
N THR A 168 48.78 14.14 -16.81
CA THR A 168 49.80 13.55 -17.71
C THR A 168 50.18 14.51 -18.82
N SER A 169 51.45 14.53 -19.23
CA SER A 169 51.96 15.42 -20.28
C SER A 169 52.04 14.70 -21.64
N GLY A 170 50.90 14.56 -22.33
CA GLY A 170 50.81 13.93 -23.65
C GLY A 170 49.73 14.53 -24.54
N SER A 171 50.03 14.76 -25.83
CA SER A 171 49.06 15.28 -26.80
C SER A 171 48.10 14.19 -27.30
N GLU A 172 46.85 14.56 -27.59
CA GLU A 172 45.71 13.66 -27.86
C GLU A 172 45.97 12.53 -28.90
N ASN A 173 46.89 12.72 -29.85
CA ASN A 173 47.11 11.79 -30.96
C ASN A 173 47.86 10.49 -30.62
N GLU A 174 48.41 10.30 -29.41
CA GLU A 174 49.10 9.06 -29.03
C GLU A 174 48.30 8.15 -28.06
N LEU A 175 47.18 8.62 -27.50
CA LEU A 175 46.36 7.85 -26.55
C LEU A 175 45.32 6.92 -27.23
N GLY A 176 45.06 7.10 -28.52
CA GLY A 176 43.97 6.41 -29.24
C GLY A 176 44.18 4.94 -29.62
N THR A 177 45.29 4.30 -29.24
CA THR A 177 45.69 2.97 -29.76
C THR A 177 45.96 1.90 -28.68
N LEU A 178 45.86 2.24 -27.39
CA LEU A 178 46.05 1.28 -26.29
C LEU A 178 44.71 0.60 -25.90
N PRO A 179 44.58 -0.74 -26.00
CA PRO A 179 43.29 -1.43 -25.82
C PRO A 179 42.60 -1.20 -24.46
N ALA A 180 43.38 -1.03 -23.39
CA ALA A 180 42.85 -0.81 -22.04
C ALA A 180 42.08 0.52 -21.90
N VAL A 181 42.49 1.57 -22.62
CA VAL A 181 41.87 2.91 -22.52
C VAL A 181 40.49 2.93 -23.19
N LYS A 182 40.32 2.19 -24.29
CA LYS A 182 39.03 2.13 -24.99
C LYS A 182 37.91 1.56 -24.12
N ALA A 183 38.22 0.57 -23.26
CA ALA A 183 37.25 -0.07 -22.38
C ALA A 183 36.69 0.87 -21.28
N LEU A 184 37.42 1.93 -20.93
CA LEU A 184 36.95 2.99 -20.03
C LEU A 184 36.11 4.04 -20.77
N ILE A 185 36.48 4.39 -22.00
CA ILE A 185 35.76 5.40 -22.80
C ILE A 185 34.37 4.91 -23.24
N ASP A 186 34.20 3.63 -23.59
CA ASP A 186 32.92 3.05 -24.02
C ASP A 186 31.85 2.98 -22.91
N LYS A 187 32.17 3.34 -21.65
CA LYS A 187 31.23 3.29 -20.49
C LYS A 187 30.74 4.66 -20.00
N ALA A 188 31.22 5.78 -20.52
CA ALA A 188 30.83 7.11 -20.06
C ALA A 188 29.64 7.69 -20.84
N SER A 189 28.54 8.02 -20.15
CA SER A 189 27.35 8.62 -20.78
C SER A 189 27.54 10.11 -21.08
N PHE A 190 27.46 10.50 -22.34
CA PHE A 190 27.44 11.92 -22.75
C PHE A 190 26.12 12.59 -22.35
N MET A 191 26.18 13.56 -21.43
CA MET A 191 25.19 14.65 -21.36
C MET A 191 25.91 15.98 -21.49
N SER A 192 25.59 16.74 -22.54
CA SER A 192 26.03 18.12 -22.66
C SER A 192 25.10 19.05 -21.88
N HIS A 193 25.69 19.92 -21.05
CA HIS A 193 25.03 21.11 -20.51
C HIS A 193 25.90 22.33 -20.83
N THR A 194 25.50 23.07 -21.86
CA THR A 194 26.09 24.37 -22.18
C THR A 194 25.47 25.44 -21.30
N HIS A 195 26.10 25.74 -20.17
CA HIS A 195 25.77 26.95 -19.40
C HIS A 195 26.32 28.22 -20.08
N PRO A 196 25.69 29.39 -19.90
CA PRO A 196 26.03 30.61 -20.61
C PRO A 196 27.06 31.50 -19.88
N GLY A 197 27.81 32.25 -20.69
CA GLY A 197 28.53 33.49 -20.36
C GLY A 197 28.76 34.22 -21.70
N GLU A 198 28.13 35.36 -21.95
CA GLU A 198 28.53 36.70 -21.48
C GLU A 198 29.94 37.12 -21.96
N ASP A 199 29.99 38.00 -22.98
CA ASP A 199 30.42 39.39 -22.78
C ASP A 199 30.00 40.29 -23.97
N ALA A 200 29.77 41.59 -23.71
CA ALA A 200 29.80 42.76 -24.63
C ALA A 200 28.76 43.88 -24.30
N LEU A 201 29.03 44.65 -23.24
CA LEU A 201 28.94 46.14 -23.18
C LEU A 201 27.74 46.83 -23.92
N GLN A 202 26.80 47.51 -23.25
CA GLN A 202 27.00 48.71 -22.42
C GLN A 202 25.81 49.00 -21.49
N GLY A 203 26.07 49.62 -20.32
CA GLY A 203 25.07 50.26 -19.44
C GLY A 203 24.97 51.79 -19.66
N PRO A 204 24.55 52.62 -18.67
CA PRO A 204 24.30 52.28 -17.26
C PRO A 204 23.03 52.88 -16.58
N SER A 205 22.56 52.24 -15.50
CA SER A 205 21.90 52.85 -14.31
C SER A 205 20.54 53.57 -14.50
N HIS A 206 19.68 53.78 -13.48
CA HIS A 206 19.95 53.95 -12.04
C HIS A 206 18.65 53.76 -11.19
N PHE A 207 18.75 53.05 -10.05
CA PHE A 207 17.93 53.18 -8.80
C PHE A 207 16.41 52.84 -8.82
N ASP A 208 15.74 52.40 -7.72
CA ASP A 208 16.12 51.80 -6.41
C ASP A 208 14.84 51.40 -5.60
N ILE A 209 15.02 50.72 -4.44
CA ILE A 209 14.11 50.58 -3.26
C ILE A 209 12.97 49.51 -3.27
N GLN A 210 13.26 48.38 -2.57
CA GLN A 210 12.41 47.58 -1.63
C GLN A 210 11.10 46.90 -2.11
N GLU A 211 10.79 45.63 -1.79
CA GLU A 211 10.59 44.91 -0.49
C GLU A 211 9.34 45.36 0.30
N SER A 212 8.52 44.47 0.91
CA SER A 212 8.34 43.00 0.78
C SER A 212 7.02 42.50 1.45
N VAL A 213 6.68 41.22 1.25
CA VAL A 213 5.79 40.33 2.05
C VAL A 213 4.31 40.70 2.37
N GLU A 214 3.40 40.03 1.63
CA GLU A 214 2.19 39.26 2.04
C GLU A 214 1.15 39.74 3.11
N ALA A 215 -0.07 40.01 2.61
CA ALA A 215 -1.40 39.46 3.06
C ALA A 215 -1.91 39.65 4.53
N PRO A 216 -3.15 39.22 4.90
CA PRO A 216 -4.40 38.96 4.14
C PRO A 216 -5.63 39.75 4.68
N LYS A 217 -6.80 39.72 3.97
CA LYS A 217 -8.18 39.51 4.50
C LYS A 217 -9.32 39.77 3.51
N LEU A 218 -10.51 39.23 3.80
CA LEU A 218 -11.82 39.61 3.21
C LEU A 218 -12.47 40.73 4.02
N GLU A 219 -13.30 41.57 3.36
CA GLU A 219 -14.61 42.00 3.90
C GLU A 219 -15.54 42.49 2.77
N TRP A 220 -16.75 42.96 3.09
CA TRP A 220 -17.85 43.26 2.15
C TRP A 220 -18.49 44.66 2.42
N VAL A 221 -19.28 45.14 1.46
CA VAL A 221 -20.29 46.24 1.53
C VAL A 221 -19.82 47.73 1.52
N VAL A 222 -20.70 48.57 0.96
CA VAL A 222 -20.87 50.06 1.10
C VAL A 222 -20.00 51.01 0.25
N SER A 223 -20.64 51.72 -0.68
CA SER A 223 -20.76 53.20 -0.68
C SER A 223 -21.72 53.72 -1.78
N HIS A 224 -22.05 55.02 -1.72
CA HIS A 224 -22.99 55.77 -2.57
C HIS A 224 -22.42 57.18 -2.84
N GLU A 225 -23.25 58.11 -3.35
CA GLU A 225 -23.00 59.54 -3.60
C GLU A 225 -22.37 59.83 -4.99
N ASP A 226 -22.79 60.84 -5.77
CA ASP A 226 -23.78 61.93 -5.55
C ASP A 226 -24.29 62.44 -6.94
N ALA A 227 -25.31 63.31 -7.14
CA ALA A 227 -26.16 64.12 -6.26
C ALA A 227 -27.52 64.50 -6.93
N TYR A 228 -28.56 64.74 -6.09
CA TYR A 228 -29.64 65.76 -6.12
C TYR A 228 -30.22 66.36 -7.45
N ALA A 229 -31.50 66.77 -7.54
CA ALA A 229 -32.43 67.23 -6.48
C ALA A 229 -33.95 67.09 -6.79
N TYR A 230 -34.76 67.04 -5.71
CA TYR A 230 -36.18 67.47 -5.55
C TYR A 230 -37.27 66.85 -6.47
N ASN A 231 -38.21 66.04 -5.94
CA ASN A 231 -39.47 66.42 -5.26
C ASN A 231 -40.57 66.95 -6.22
N GLN A 232 -41.86 66.59 -6.10
CA GLN A 232 -42.60 65.99 -4.97
C GLN A 232 -43.84 65.20 -5.47
N ASP A 233 -44.52 64.47 -4.57
CA ASP A 233 -45.94 64.01 -4.49
C ASP A 233 -46.84 64.06 -5.77
N GLY A 234 -47.74 63.10 -6.07
CA GLY A 234 -48.12 61.86 -5.37
C GLY A 234 -49.56 61.42 -5.72
N VAL A 235 -49.79 60.10 -5.85
CA VAL A 235 -51.11 59.39 -5.85
C VAL A 235 -52.24 59.87 -6.81
N ALA A 236 -52.47 59.15 -7.92
CA ALA A 236 -53.82 58.76 -8.41
C ALA A 236 -53.75 57.81 -9.63
N ASN A 237 -54.82 57.04 -9.87
CA ASN A 237 -54.94 56.09 -11.00
C ASN A 237 -55.53 56.73 -12.27
N GLY A 238 -55.05 56.26 -13.43
CA GLY A 238 -55.87 56.12 -14.65
C GLY A 238 -55.52 57.06 -15.82
N GLY A 239 -55.41 56.50 -17.02
CA GLY A 239 -55.22 57.25 -18.26
C GLY A 239 -54.85 56.35 -19.43
N LYS A 240 -55.62 56.41 -20.53
CA LYS A 240 -55.32 55.70 -21.78
C LYS A 240 -54.09 56.31 -22.47
N ALA A 241 -53.39 55.50 -23.27
CA ALA A 241 -52.46 56.02 -24.26
C ALA A 241 -53.18 56.87 -25.31
N PHE A 242 -52.54 57.95 -25.75
CA PHE A 242 -52.84 58.68 -26.97
C PHE A 242 -51.53 59.20 -27.57
N SER A 243 -51.43 59.15 -28.89
CA SER A 243 -50.44 59.92 -29.65
C SER A 243 -50.82 61.41 -29.61
N HIS A 244 -49.84 62.28 -29.82
CA HIS A 244 -50.09 63.67 -30.19
C HIS A 244 -49.38 63.97 -31.52
N GLU A 245 -50.13 64.55 -32.44
CA GLU A 245 -49.67 64.89 -33.79
C GLU A 245 -48.88 66.20 -33.82
N ASP A 246 -48.26 66.43 -34.98
CA ASP A 246 -47.88 67.72 -35.55
C ASP A 246 -47.01 68.69 -34.74
N TYR A 247 -45.74 68.77 -35.15
CA TYR A 247 -45.20 70.08 -35.51
C TYR A 247 -44.18 70.03 -36.67
N LEU A 248 -44.25 71.07 -37.50
CA LEU A 248 -43.32 71.50 -38.56
C LEU A 248 -43.39 70.86 -39.96
N GLU A 249 -43.91 71.69 -40.86
CA GLU A 249 -43.76 71.64 -42.31
C GLU A 249 -42.30 71.82 -42.80
N ALA A 250 -42.16 71.75 -44.13
CA ALA A 250 -41.21 72.50 -44.96
C ALA A 250 -39.80 71.92 -45.21
N LEU A 251 -39.72 71.07 -46.23
CA LEU A 251 -38.68 71.22 -47.28
C LEU A 251 -39.25 70.86 -48.67
N SER A 252 -38.79 71.55 -49.71
CA SER A 252 -39.57 71.78 -50.93
C SER A 252 -39.14 71.00 -52.18
N ARG A 253 -40.14 70.50 -52.91
CA ARG A 253 -40.34 70.53 -54.39
C ARG A 253 -39.17 70.99 -55.30
N ALA A 254 -39.04 70.34 -56.46
CA ALA A 254 -38.99 71.01 -57.78
C ALA A 254 -39.23 70.06 -58.98
N LEU A 255 -39.61 70.63 -60.14
CA LEU A 255 -39.72 70.06 -61.52
C LEU A 255 -40.90 69.07 -61.77
N TRP A 256 -41.87 69.30 -62.68
CA TRP A 256 -41.93 69.65 -64.14
C TRP A 256 -42.04 68.41 -65.06
N GLU A 257 -42.82 68.36 -66.15
CA GLU A 257 -44.01 69.09 -66.68
C GLU A 257 -44.64 68.20 -67.82
N THR A 258 -45.79 68.36 -68.50
CA THR A 258 -46.75 69.44 -68.87
C THR A 258 -48.17 68.80 -69.06
N ALA A 259 -49.33 69.48 -69.08
CA ALA A 259 -50.02 70.18 -70.20
C ALA A 259 -50.07 69.43 -71.57
N ALA A 260 -51.12 69.42 -72.41
CA ALA A 260 -52.51 69.96 -72.45
C ALA A 260 -53.33 69.08 -73.48
N GLU A 261 -54.56 69.28 -73.98
CA GLU A 261 -55.75 70.20 -73.93
C GLU A 261 -56.96 69.37 -74.56
N ARG A 262 -58.24 69.76 -74.85
CA ARG A 262 -59.07 70.99 -74.89
C ARG A 262 -60.61 70.68 -74.92
N ASP A 263 -61.46 71.73 -74.81
CA ASP A 263 -62.82 71.99 -75.35
C ASP A 263 -63.35 71.11 -76.52
N GLN A 264 -64.65 70.88 -76.82
CA GLN A 264 -66.03 71.17 -76.27
C GLN A 264 -67.05 70.25 -77.06
N MET A 265 -68.41 70.35 -77.17
CA MET A 265 -69.47 71.35 -76.87
C MET A 265 -70.91 70.75 -76.82
N ALA A 266 -71.82 71.39 -76.05
CA ALA A 266 -73.31 71.55 -76.19
C ALA A 266 -74.29 70.45 -76.71
N ALA A 267 -75.34 70.15 -75.90
CA ALA A 267 -76.78 70.51 -76.11
C ALA A 267 -77.86 69.45 -75.75
N ARG A 268 -78.97 69.90 -75.11
CA ARG A 268 -80.23 69.17 -74.73
C ARG A 268 -80.03 68.10 -73.63
N GLY A 269 -80.91 67.85 -72.66
CA GLY A 269 -82.27 68.33 -72.31
C GLY A 269 -83.04 67.13 -71.68
N ALA A 270 -83.84 67.22 -70.61
CA ALA A 270 -84.63 68.36 -70.12
C ALA A 270 -85.05 68.27 -68.63
N LEU A 271 -85.61 69.38 -68.12
CA LEU A 271 -86.62 69.52 -67.05
C LEU A 271 -86.32 68.99 -65.63
N ASN A 272 -85.67 69.81 -64.80
CA ASN A 272 -85.86 69.76 -63.33
C ASN A 272 -87.12 70.54 -62.93
N LEU A 273 -87.85 70.08 -61.91
CA LEU A 273 -88.86 70.86 -61.19
C LEU A 273 -88.27 71.34 -59.85
N PHE A 274 -87.80 72.58 -59.81
CA PHE A 274 -87.38 73.24 -58.56
C PHE A 274 -88.54 74.08 -58.01
N VAL A 275 -88.75 74.03 -56.68
CA VAL A 275 -89.49 75.04 -55.94
C VAL A 275 -88.59 75.58 -54.84
N ALA A 276 -88.31 76.88 -54.92
CA ALA A 276 -87.71 77.72 -53.89
C ALA A 276 -88.53 79.04 -53.89
N GLU A 277 -88.58 79.87 -52.85
CA GLU A 277 -87.76 79.95 -51.63
C GLU A 277 -88.50 80.76 -50.54
N GLN A 278 -87.88 80.93 -49.37
CA GLN A 278 -87.96 82.13 -48.50
C GLN A 278 -89.13 82.34 -47.49
N ASP A 279 -88.86 81.96 -46.23
CA ASP A 279 -89.09 82.69 -44.98
C ASP A 279 -90.31 83.65 -44.81
N ARG A 280 -91.35 83.20 -44.07
CA ARG A 280 -91.51 83.54 -42.62
C ARG A 280 -92.79 83.00 -41.96
N TYR A 281 -92.74 83.02 -40.61
CA TYR A 281 -93.81 82.92 -39.60
C TYR A 281 -94.30 81.52 -39.16
N ASN A 282 -94.05 81.27 -37.87
CA ASN A 282 -94.80 80.51 -36.85
C ASN A 282 -95.39 79.11 -37.11
N GLU A 283 -95.21 78.32 -36.05
CA GLU A 283 -96.02 77.15 -35.64
C GLU A 283 -95.91 75.91 -36.54
N ALA A 284 -95.58 74.79 -35.92
CA ALA A 284 -95.44 73.50 -36.57
C ALA A 284 -96.79 72.77 -36.66
N PRO A 285 -97.15 72.24 -37.84
CA PRO A 285 -98.07 71.12 -37.94
C PRO A 285 -97.33 69.78 -37.91
N GLU A 286 -98.10 68.77 -37.57
CA GLU A 286 -97.78 67.36 -37.35
C GLU A 286 -97.13 66.65 -38.56
N SER A 287 -96.52 65.49 -38.30
CA SER A 287 -95.84 64.65 -39.30
C SER A 287 -96.79 64.22 -40.44
N GLU A 288 -96.55 64.73 -41.65
CA GLU A 288 -97.30 64.36 -42.86
C GLU A 288 -96.92 62.94 -43.32
N GLN A 289 -97.75 61.95 -42.99
CA GLN A 289 -97.53 60.55 -43.37
C GLN A 289 -97.90 60.32 -44.84
N VAL A 290 -96.90 60.16 -45.71
CA VAL A 290 -97.10 59.93 -47.15
C VAL A 290 -97.23 58.43 -47.45
N THR A 291 -98.44 57.95 -47.73
CA THR A 291 -98.67 56.56 -48.18
C THR A 291 -98.53 56.45 -49.70
N LEU A 292 -97.34 56.07 -50.17
CA LEU A 292 -97.13 55.69 -51.58
C LEU A 292 -97.60 54.25 -51.84
N ARG A 293 -98.02 53.96 -53.07
CA ARG A 293 -98.41 52.60 -53.53
C ARG A 293 -97.76 52.21 -54.85
N GLU A 294 -97.60 53.18 -55.75
CA GLU A 294 -96.64 53.16 -56.84
C GLU A 294 -95.90 54.49 -56.81
N ALA A 295 -94.58 54.46 -56.99
CA ALA A 295 -93.71 55.62 -57.02
C ALA A 295 -92.83 55.59 -58.28
N GLY A 296 -92.49 56.77 -58.79
CA GLY A 296 -91.45 56.92 -59.81
C GLY A 296 -90.06 56.88 -59.17
N ASP A 297 -89.13 57.63 -59.76
CA ASP A 297 -87.79 57.80 -59.21
C ASP A 297 -87.84 58.59 -57.90
N LEU A 298 -87.25 58.05 -56.84
CA LEU A 298 -87.19 58.65 -55.51
C LEU A 298 -85.77 59.16 -55.22
N ILE A 299 -85.64 60.41 -54.77
CA ILE A 299 -84.35 60.97 -54.32
C ILE A 299 -84.49 61.54 -52.90
N ILE A 300 -83.66 61.07 -51.97
CA ILE A 300 -83.61 61.51 -50.56
C ILE A 300 -82.24 62.11 -50.28
N ASN A 301 -82.18 63.41 -49.99
CA ASN A 301 -80.89 64.11 -49.76
C ASN A 301 -80.55 64.31 -48.28
N ALA A 302 -81.55 64.23 -47.39
CA ALA A 302 -81.42 64.33 -45.94
C ALA A 302 -82.71 63.86 -45.25
N GLY A 303 -82.63 63.49 -43.97
CA GLY A 303 -83.80 63.17 -43.14
C GLY A 303 -84.49 61.82 -43.46
N GLN A 304 -85.55 61.50 -42.70
CA GLN A 304 -86.16 60.16 -42.68
C GLN A 304 -87.55 60.12 -43.34
N ILE A 305 -87.71 59.26 -44.35
CA ILE A 305 -89.00 58.84 -44.93
C ILE A 305 -89.39 57.48 -44.35
N VAL A 306 -90.67 57.29 -44.02
CA VAL A 306 -91.22 55.99 -43.57
C VAL A 306 -92.39 55.57 -44.44
N VAL A 307 -92.23 54.44 -45.13
CA VAL A 307 -93.28 53.77 -45.90
C VAL A 307 -94.08 52.89 -44.96
N LEU A 308 -95.38 53.16 -44.82
CA LEU A 308 -96.34 52.43 -43.98
C LEU A 308 -97.41 51.73 -44.84
N ALA A 309 -96.99 51.19 -45.98
CA ALA A 309 -97.88 50.71 -47.03
C ALA A 309 -98.20 49.22 -46.87
N SER A 310 -99.48 48.88 -46.77
CA SER A 310 -99.95 47.49 -46.58
C SER A 310 -99.81 46.63 -47.86
N GLY A 311 -98.58 46.28 -48.25
CA GLY A 311 -98.25 45.44 -49.41
C GLY A 311 -96.92 45.81 -50.08
N GLU A 312 -96.53 45.04 -51.11
CA GLU A 312 -95.36 45.30 -51.96
C GLU A 312 -95.47 46.70 -52.60
N THR A 313 -94.47 47.56 -52.37
CA THR A 313 -94.46 48.95 -52.88
C THR A 313 -93.43 49.10 -54.01
N ASN A 314 -93.88 49.53 -55.20
CA ASN A 314 -93.05 49.65 -56.40
C ASN A 314 -92.44 51.05 -56.56
N PHE A 315 -91.16 51.11 -56.95
CA PHE A 315 -90.39 52.33 -57.26
C PHE A 315 -89.72 52.28 -58.64
N GLY A 316 -89.36 53.44 -59.18
CA GLY A 316 -88.44 53.61 -60.32
C GLY A 316 -86.98 53.39 -59.91
N ASP A 317 -86.13 54.39 -60.10
CA ASP A 317 -84.85 54.49 -59.37
C ASP A 317 -85.09 54.87 -57.88
N ILE A 318 -84.17 54.52 -56.99
CA ILE A 318 -84.06 55.09 -55.63
C ILE A 318 -82.63 55.61 -55.45
N THR A 319 -82.48 56.90 -55.12
CA THR A 319 -81.20 57.52 -54.77
C THR A 319 -81.26 58.12 -53.37
N ILE A 320 -80.33 57.76 -52.50
CA ILE A 320 -80.18 58.30 -51.14
C ILE A 320 -78.79 58.94 -51.04
N LEU A 321 -78.73 60.20 -50.63
CA LEU A 321 -77.52 60.99 -50.44
C LEU A 321 -77.45 61.50 -48.98
N GLY A 322 -76.24 61.85 -48.51
CA GLY A 322 -76.04 62.58 -47.26
C GLY A 322 -76.31 61.73 -46.01
N ASP A 323 -77.28 62.15 -45.19
CA ASP A 323 -77.77 61.42 -44.01
C ASP A 323 -79.18 60.82 -44.22
N GLY A 324 -79.71 60.90 -45.44
CA GLY A 324 -81.08 60.52 -45.80
C GLY A 324 -81.40 59.06 -45.47
N GLN A 325 -82.62 58.80 -45.02
CA GLN A 325 -83.06 57.46 -44.62
C GLN A 325 -84.42 57.13 -45.24
N LEU A 326 -84.54 55.93 -45.81
CA LEU A 326 -85.81 55.33 -46.20
C LEU A 326 -86.06 54.12 -45.32
N ILE A 327 -87.16 54.15 -44.57
CA ILE A 327 -87.63 53.02 -43.76
C ILE A 327 -88.91 52.47 -44.37
N SER A 328 -89.10 51.15 -44.33
CA SER A 328 -90.38 50.49 -44.62
C SER A 328 -90.62 49.37 -43.62
N ASP A 329 -91.88 49.12 -43.26
CA ASP A 329 -92.30 47.93 -42.50
C ASP A 329 -92.85 46.80 -43.40
N HIS A 330 -92.81 46.97 -44.73
CA HIS A 330 -93.30 46.05 -45.74
C HIS A 330 -92.34 45.91 -46.95
N ASP A 331 -92.56 44.89 -47.77
CA ASP A 331 -91.79 44.58 -48.98
C ASP A 331 -91.70 45.76 -49.97
N ILE A 332 -90.52 45.97 -50.57
CA ILE A 332 -90.27 46.99 -51.60
C ILE A 332 -89.74 46.33 -52.87
N ARG A 333 -90.20 46.83 -54.02
CA ARG A 333 -89.67 46.50 -55.34
C ARG A 333 -89.18 47.75 -56.07
N VAL A 334 -88.04 47.64 -56.72
CA VAL A 334 -87.36 48.75 -57.40
C VAL A 334 -87.07 48.32 -58.84
N SER A 335 -87.78 48.91 -59.79
CA SER A 335 -87.68 48.58 -61.22
C SER A 335 -86.46 49.21 -61.90
N GLY A 336 -85.93 50.28 -61.32
CA GLY A 336 -84.71 50.97 -61.73
C GLY A 336 -83.51 50.67 -60.82
N ARG A 337 -82.60 51.63 -60.74
CA ARG A 337 -81.35 51.57 -59.96
C ARG A 337 -81.59 51.94 -58.49
N VAL A 338 -80.97 51.22 -57.55
CA VAL A 338 -80.76 51.71 -56.17
C VAL A 338 -79.37 52.33 -56.05
N SER A 339 -79.27 53.53 -55.47
CA SER A 339 -78.02 54.22 -55.17
C SER A 339 -78.07 54.77 -53.73
N VAL A 340 -77.08 54.47 -52.88
CA VAL A 340 -76.97 55.04 -51.52
C VAL A 340 -75.56 55.60 -51.33
N SER A 341 -75.43 56.82 -50.82
CA SER A 341 -74.13 57.47 -50.57
C SER A 341 -74.16 58.48 -49.43
N GLY A 342 -73.02 58.67 -48.77
CA GLY A 342 -72.97 59.28 -47.45
C GLY A 342 -73.49 58.31 -46.39
N THR A 343 -73.60 58.77 -45.14
CA THR A 343 -74.18 58.05 -43.99
C THR A 343 -75.66 57.59 -44.14
N GLY A 344 -76.26 57.80 -45.30
CA GLY A 344 -77.66 57.49 -45.61
C GLY A 344 -77.98 55.99 -45.57
N LYS A 345 -79.25 55.66 -45.34
CA LYS A 345 -79.69 54.31 -44.97
C LYS A 345 -80.97 53.86 -45.66
N LEU A 346 -80.95 52.68 -46.25
CA LEU A 346 -82.17 51.98 -46.70
C LEU A 346 -82.47 50.84 -45.71
N MET A 347 -83.45 51.05 -44.81
CA MET A 347 -83.77 50.16 -43.68
C MET A 347 -85.17 49.54 -43.83
N ILE A 348 -85.26 48.31 -44.33
CA ILE A 348 -86.54 47.70 -44.74
C ILE A 348 -86.85 46.52 -43.82
N ASN A 349 -88.04 46.42 -43.24
CA ASN A 349 -88.49 45.28 -42.44
C ASN A 349 -89.44 44.37 -43.26
N GLY A 350 -89.05 44.14 -44.51
CA GLY A 350 -89.61 43.22 -45.49
C GLY A 350 -88.56 42.82 -46.52
N THR A 351 -88.97 42.11 -47.58
CA THR A 351 -88.11 41.77 -48.72
C THR A 351 -87.89 42.99 -49.61
N VAL A 352 -86.64 43.26 -49.99
CA VAL A 352 -86.31 44.20 -51.07
C VAL A 352 -86.01 43.41 -52.35
N VAL A 353 -86.68 43.77 -53.44
CA VAL A 353 -86.45 43.24 -54.80
C VAL A 353 -85.96 44.37 -55.69
N VAL A 354 -84.73 44.28 -56.23
CA VAL A 354 -84.21 45.26 -57.19
C VAL A 354 -84.04 44.59 -58.54
N GLU A 355 -84.60 45.18 -59.60
CA GLU A 355 -84.52 44.68 -60.97
C GLU A 355 -83.37 45.33 -61.76
N GLY A 356 -83.03 46.59 -61.45
CA GLY A 356 -81.87 47.30 -61.99
C GLY A 356 -80.56 47.11 -61.20
N ASN A 357 -79.59 47.99 -61.43
CA ASN A 357 -78.30 47.95 -60.73
C ASN A 357 -78.41 48.49 -59.30
N VAL A 358 -77.50 48.07 -58.42
CA VAL A 358 -77.35 48.63 -57.07
C VAL A 358 -75.98 49.30 -56.94
N THR A 359 -75.91 50.40 -56.21
CA THR A 359 -74.68 51.14 -55.95
C THR A 359 -74.66 51.65 -54.51
N LEU A 360 -73.64 51.30 -53.73
CA LEU A 360 -73.38 51.90 -52.42
C LEU A 360 -72.00 52.58 -52.46
N ARG A 361 -71.91 53.81 -51.94
CA ARG A 361 -70.68 54.61 -51.90
C ARG A 361 -70.56 55.32 -50.56
N GLU A 362 -69.35 55.78 -50.21
CA GLU A 362 -69.11 56.73 -49.10
C GLU A 362 -69.95 56.45 -47.83
N GLU A 363 -69.73 55.32 -47.16
CA GLU A 363 -70.48 54.86 -45.96
C GLU A 363 -71.99 54.53 -46.13
N GLY A 364 -72.56 54.48 -47.34
CA GLY A 364 -73.97 54.13 -47.54
C GLY A 364 -74.37 52.77 -46.98
N ILE A 365 -75.45 52.71 -46.18
CA ILE A 365 -75.96 51.49 -45.52
C ILE A 365 -77.21 50.95 -46.22
N LEU A 366 -77.22 49.64 -46.45
CA LEU A 366 -78.38 48.88 -46.89
C LEU A 366 -78.66 47.74 -45.90
N GLU A 367 -79.82 47.80 -45.23
CA GLU A 367 -80.22 46.91 -44.14
C GLU A 367 -81.69 46.49 -44.32
N ALA A 368 -81.92 45.46 -45.14
CA ALA A 368 -83.23 44.80 -45.24
C ALA A 368 -83.32 43.66 -44.21
N LYS A 369 -84.51 43.44 -43.63
CA LYS A 369 -84.84 42.48 -42.56
C LYS A 369 -86.19 41.82 -42.82
N ASP A 370 -86.31 40.53 -42.49
CA ASP A 370 -87.59 39.84 -42.51
C ASP A 370 -88.42 40.09 -41.23
N ALA A 371 -89.64 39.55 -41.21
CA ALA A 371 -90.57 39.67 -40.09
C ALA A 371 -90.09 39.00 -38.77
N SER A 372 -88.95 38.30 -38.75
CA SER A 372 -88.29 37.81 -37.53
C SER A 372 -87.17 38.75 -37.03
N GLY A 373 -86.89 39.83 -37.76
CA GLY A 373 -85.78 40.75 -37.51
C GLY A 373 -84.45 40.29 -38.11
N LYS A 374 -84.42 39.17 -38.85
CA LYS A 374 -83.22 38.64 -39.50
C LYS A 374 -82.95 39.41 -40.79
N ALA A 375 -81.72 39.89 -40.98
CA ALA A 375 -81.39 40.72 -42.13
C ALA A 375 -81.25 39.89 -43.44
N ILE A 376 -81.96 40.28 -44.51
CA ILE A 376 -82.12 39.51 -45.76
C ILE A 376 -82.24 40.43 -46.98
N LEU A 377 -81.33 40.29 -47.95
CA LEU A 377 -81.44 40.78 -49.33
C LEU A 377 -81.70 39.61 -50.29
N LYS A 378 -82.70 39.74 -51.17
CA LYS A 378 -83.03 38.73 -52.19
C LYS A 378 -82.98 39.37 -53.58
N PHE A 379 -82.11 38.85 -54.44
CA PHE A 379 -82.02 39.31 -55.82
C PHE A 379 -82.93 38.46 -56.71
N PHE A 380 -83.81 39.11 -57.47
CA PHE A 380 -84.67 38.49 -58.49
C PHE A 380 -84.67 39.34 -59.78
N GLY A 381 -84.60 38.70 -60.94
CA GLY A 381 -84.60 39.37 -62.25
C GLY A 381 -84.27 38.40 -63.39
N GLU A 382 -84.48 38.82 -64.63
CA GLU A 382 -84.21 38.02 -65.85
C GLU A 382 -82.93 38.45 -66.61
N ARG A 383 -82.10 39.31 -66.01
CA ARG A 383 -80.91 39.91 -66.65
C ARG A 383 -79.70 39.92 -65.70
N GLU A 384 -78.53 40.21 -66.26
CA GLU A 384 -77.31 40.47 -65.49
C GLU A 384 -77.45 41.75 -64.66
N GLN A 385 -77.00 41.73 -63.40
CA GLN A 385 -76.99 42.90 -62.51
C GLN A 385 -75.55 43.25 -62.10
N ILE A 386 -75.18 44.53 -62.23
CA ILE A 386 -73.86 45.04 -61.83
C ILE A 386 -73.97 45.77 -60.49
N PHE A 387 -73.08 45.42 -59.57
CA PHE A 387 -73.08 45.87 -58.18
C PHE A 387 -71.80 46.68 -57.88
N ASP A 388 -71.96 47.97 -57.57
CA ASP A 388 -70.86 48.90 -57.27
C ASP A 388 -70.83 49.24 -55.78
N LEU A 389 -69.76 48.88 -55.08
CA LEU A 389 -69.56 49.06 -53.64
C LEU A 389 -68.45 50.08 -53.32
N THR A 390 -68.07 50.92 -54.30
CA THR A 390 -66.88 51.78 -54.22
C THR A 390 -66.96 52.75 -53.02
N GLY A 391 -66.20 52.44 -51.96
CA GLY A 391 -66.10 53.26 -50.74
C GLY A 391 -67.05 52.86 -49.60
N ALA A 392 -67.66 51.66 -49.64
CA ALA A 392 -68.51 51.14 -48.57
C ALA A 392 -67.86 49.92 -47.86
N ALA A 393 -66.96 50.18 -46.90
CA ALA A 393 -66.14 49.13 -46.28
C ALA A 393 -66.92 48.15 -45.36
N ASP A 394 -67.79 48.65 -44.47
CA ASP A 394 -68.36 47.85 -43.36
C ASP A 394 -69.90 47.72 -43.35
N ASN A 395 -70.57 48.20 -44.41
CA ASN A 395 -71.95 48.69 -44.30
C ASN A 395 -73.06 47.86 -44.97
N LEU A 396 -72.76 46.68 -45.53
CA LEU A 396 -73.80 45.71 -45.95
C LEU A 396 -74.12 44.71 -44.83
N LYS A 397 -75.19 44.98 -44.08
CA LYS A 397 -75.60 44.23 -42.87
C LYS A 397 -76.82 43.35 -43.12
N ALA A 398 -76.74 42.50 -44.13
CA ALA A 398 -77.78 41.53 -44.49
C ALA A 398 -77.19 40.22 -45.02
N ASP A 399 -77.95 39.13 -44.85
CA ASP A 399 -77.74 37.90 -45.61
C ASP A 399 -78.01 38.18 -47.10
N VAL A 400 -77.25 37.53 -47.98
CA VAL A 400 -77.43 37.60 -49.43
C VAL A 400 -78.00 36.27 -49.91
N PHE A 401 -79.17 36.31 -50.56
CA PHE A 401 -79.78 35.16 -51.22
C PHE A 401 -79.96 35.44 -52.72
N ILE A 402 -79.26 34.67 -53.56
CA ILE A 402 -79.42 34.71 -55.02
C ILE A 402 -80.26 33.51 -55.47
N SER A 403 -81.47 33.76 -55.97
CA SER A 403 -82.43 32.72 -56.38
C SER A 403 -83.01 32.99 -57.77
N LYS A 404 -83.71 32.01 -58.36
CA LYS A 404 -84.05 32.05 -59.79
C LYS A 404 -84.97 33.22 -60.16
N PRO A 405 -84.82 33.81 -61.37
CA PRO A 405 -84.00 33.33 -62.49
C PRO A 405 -82.81 34.24 -62.88
N ILE A 406 -82.14 34.90 -61.94
CA ILE A 406 -80.96 35.73 -62.27
C ILE A 406 -79.85 34.88 -62.93
N GLN A 407 -79.30 35.38 -64.03
CA GLN A 407 -78.21 34.72 -64.77
C GLN A 407 -76.83 35.04 -64.17
N SER A 408 -76.59 36.31 -63.79
CA SER A 408 -75.36 36.75 -63.13
C SER A 408 -75.56 37.99 -62.23
N VAL A 409 -74.81 38.03 -61.13
CA VAL A 409 -74.52 39.22 -60.31
C VAL A 409 -73.01 39.47 -60.43
N ILE A 410 -72.60 40.70 -60.77
CA ILE A 410 -71.21 41.02 -61.11
C ILE A 410 -70.70 42.19 -60.26
N LEU A 411 -69.57 42.03 -59.56
CA LEU A 411 -68.95 43.11 -58.78
C LEU A 411 -68.18 44.12 -59.67
N ALA A 412 -68.25 45.40 -59.31
CA ALA A 412 -67.42 46.46 -59.89
C ALA A 412 -66.24 46.89 -59.00
N SER A 413 -66.31 46.65 -57.69
CA SER A 413 -65.32 46.98 -56.67
C SER A 413 -65.15 45.82 -55.67
N ASP A 414 -64.18 45.94 -54.78
CA ASP A 414 -64.06 45.06 -53.62
C ASP A 414 -65.32 45.16 -52.73
N ALA A 415 -65.61 44.09 -51.99
CA ALA A 415 -66.88 43.90 -51.29
C ALA A 415 -66.72 43.21 -49.94
N ILE A 416 -67.44 43.69 -48.92
CA ILE A 416 -67.58 43.04 -47.62
C ILE A 416 -69.06 42.80 -47.31
N PHE A 417 -69.41 41.55 -47.04
CA PHE A 417 -70.75 41.07 -46.68
C PHE A 417 -70.72 40.61 -45.21
N SER A 418 -71.75 40.91 -44.40
CA SER A 418 -71.73 40.56 -42.96
C SER A 418 -72.87 39.64 -42.46
N GLY A 419 -73.71 39.13 -43.37
CA GLY A 419 -74.66 38.05 -43.10
C GLY A 419 -74.24 36.71 -43.73
N THR A 420 -75.12 35.71 -43.67
CA THR A 420 -74.98 34.45 -44.43
C THR A 420 -75.05 34.73 -45.94
N PHE A 421 -74.20 34.07 -46.71
CA PHE A 421 -74.10 34.25 -48.16
C PHE A 421 -74.53 32.96 -48.86
N GLU A 422 -75.73 32.96 -49.43
CA GLU A 422 -76.29 31.83 -50.18
C GLU A 422 -76.50 32.19 -51.67
N VAL A 423 -75.82 31.47 -52.54
CA VAL A 423 -76.14 31.44 -53.98
C VAL A 423 -77.00 30.20 -54.21
N THR A 424 -78.32 30.31 -54.01
CA THR A 424 -79.26 29.19 -54.21
C THR A 424 -79.25 28.75 -55.67
N THR A 425 -79.18 29.70 -56.62
CA THR A 425 -79.09 29.46 -58.07
C THR A 425 -78.60 30.71 -58.81
N GLY A 426 -78.06 30.56 -60.02
CA GLY A 426 -77.57 31.67 -60.84
C GLY A 426 -76.05 31.69 -60.87
N THR A 427 -75.45 32.87 -61.05
CA THR A 427 -73.99 33.07 -60.97
C THR A 427 -73.66 34.30 -60.14
N PHE A 428 -72.69 34.19 -59.24
CA PHE A 428 -72.01 35.35 -58.65
C PHE A 428 -70.59 35.45 -59.24
N ASP A 429 -70.25 36.59 -59.82
CA ASP A 429 -68.95 36.86 -60.42
C ASP A 429 -68.25 38.00 -59.66
N ALA A 430 -67.23 37.62 -58.88
CA ALA A 430 -66.38 38.55 -58.16
C ALA A 430 -65.52 39.41 -59.09
N ASN A 431 -65.44 39.10 -60.39
CA ASN A 431 -64.90 39.99 -61.44
C ASN A 431 -63.49 40.57 -61.14
N GLY A 432 -62.67 39.77 -60.46
CA GLY A 432 -61.29 40.11 -60.13
C GLY A 432 -61.08 40.89 -58.83
N LYS A 433 -62.13 41.05 -58.02
CA LYS A 433 -62.18 41.86 -56.80
C LYS A 433 -61.99 41.04 -55.53
N ASN A 434 -61.55 41.70 -54.47
CA ASN A 434 -61.48 41.09 -53.15
C ASN A 434 -62.90 40.98 -52.56
N VAL A 435 -63.22 39.82 -52.00
CA VAL A 435 -64.52 39.53 -51.38
C VAL A 435 -64.28 39.04 -49.97
N THR A 436 -64.90 39.66 -48.97
CA THR A 436 -64.93 39.15 -47.60
C THR A 436 -66.36 38.89 -47.17
N VAL A 437 -66.64 37.72 -46.61
CA VAL A 437 -67.94 37.36 -46.04
C VAL A 437 -67.75 37.07 -44.54
N ALA A 438 -68.31 37.89 -43.67
CA ALA A 438 -68.23 37.74 -42.21
C ALA A 438 -69.28 36.77 -41.61
N GLY A 439 -69.99 36.03 -42.47
CA GLY A 439 -71.08 35.11 -42.11
C GLY A 439 -70.61 33.69 -41.79
N ARG A 440 -71.16 33.12 -40.70
CA ARG A 440 -70.81 31.79 -40.16
C ARG A 440 -71.13 30.61 -41.08
N THR A 441 -71.93 30.78 -42.12
CA THR A 441 -72.24 29.70 -43.07
C THR A 441 -72.54 30.27 -44.43
N ASN A 442 -71.88 29.71 -45.44
CA ASN A 442 -71.87 30.15 -46.83
C ASN A 442 -72.27 28.95 -47.70
N VAL A 443 -73.26 29.10 -48.58
CA VAL A 443 -73.87 27.96 -49.30
C VAL A 443 -73.98 28.24 -50.80
N PHE A 444 -73.35 27.41 -51.61
CA PHE A 444 -73.26 27.57 -53.05
C PHE A 444 -73.96 26.42 -53.76
N ASN A 445 -75.21 26.65 -54.16
CA ASN A 445 -76.02 25.75 -54.99
C ASN A 445 -76.05 26.18 -56.47
N GLY A 446 -75.82 27.47 -56.74
CA GLY A 446 -75.48 28.04 -58.04
C GLY A 446 -73.99 28.32 -58.20
N ASN A 447 -73.61 28.95 -59.31
CA ASN A 447 -72.21 29.18 -59.65
C ASN A 447 -71.57 30.30 -58.81
N TYR A 448 -70.32 30.11 -58.41
CA TYR A 448 -69.44 31.17 -57.90
C TYR A 448 -68.24 31.30 -58.82
N LYS A 449 -67.81 32.51 -59.15
CA LYS A 449 -66.69 32.75 -60.04
C LYS A 449 -65.85 33.92 -59.56
N ALA A 450 -64.57 33.68 -59.36
CA ALA A 450 -63.55 34.73 -59.31
C ALA A 450 -62.61 34.58 -60.52
N SER A 451 -62.00 35.69 -60.95
CA SER A 451 -60.90 35.69 -61.92
C SER A 451 -59.56 35.99 -61.26
N SER A 452 -59.55 36.85 -60.24
CA SER A 452 -58.43 37.29 -59.40
C SER A 452 -59.00 37.91 -58.11
N GLY A 453 -58.12 38.37 -57.21
CA GLY A 453 -58.51 38.96 -55.92
C GLY A 453 -58.75 37.90 -54.85
N THR A 454 -58.51 38.24 -53.59
CA THR A 454 -58.60 37.30 -52.46
C THR A 454 -60.06 37.15 -51.99
N GLN A 455 -60.50 35.90 -51.81
CA GLN A 455 -61.87 35.54 -51.42
C GLN A 455 -61.84 34.96 -50.00
N THR A 456 -62.37 35.69 -49.01
CA THR A 456 -62.33 35.33 -47.59
C THR A 456 -63.73 35.02 -47.05
N PHE A 457 -63.93 33.83 -46.51
CA PHE A 457 -65.19 33.35 -45.94
C PHE A 457 -64.97 33.06 -44.45
N ASN A 458 -65.42 33.96 -43.57
CA ASN A 458 -65.26 33.87 -42.13
C ASN A 458 -66.34 32.98 -41.47
N GLY A 459 -66.41 31.73 -41.95
CA GLY A 459 -67.39 30.73 -41.56
C GLY A 459 -67.33 29.53 -42.49
N GLY A 460 -68.10 28.47 -42.19
CA GLY A 460 -68.13 27.28 -43.02
C GLY A 460 -68.60 27.55 -44.45
N LEU A 461 -68.05 26.84 -45.44
CA LEU A 461 -68.45 26.89 -46.85
C LEU A 461 -68.97 25.53 -47.31
N ILE A 462 -70.19 25.51 -47.84
CA ILE A 462 -70.81 24.31 -48.41
C ILE A 462 -71.07 24.57 -49.89
N GLN A 463 -70.36 23.86 -50.78
CA GLN A 463 -70.72 23.76 -52.19
C GLN A 463 -71.64 22.55 -52.35
N SER A 464 -72.80 22.74 -52.99
CA SER A 464 -73.84 21.74 -53.18
C SER A 464 -74.59 21.97 -54.50
N GLY A 465 -75.56 21.12 -54.84
CA GLY A 465 -76.34 21.29 -56.07
C GLY A 465 -75.50 21.17 -57.36
N THR A 466 -75.94 21.85 -58.42
CA THR A 466 -75.38 21.72 -59.78
C THR A 466 -74.61 22.96 -60.25
N GLY A 467 -74.10 23.76 -59.30
CA GLY A 467 -73.36 25.00 -59.56
C GLY A 467 -71.86 24.80 -59.45
N ASP A 468 -71.10 25.40 -60.37
CA ASP A 468 -69.64 25.37 -60.38
C ASP A 468 -69.09 26.48 -59.44
N PHE A 469 -68.30 26.13 -58.43
CA PHE A 469 -67.45 27.10 -57.71
C PHE A 469 -66.08 27.18 -58.41
N MET A 470 -65.65 28.38 -58.80
CA MET A 470 -64.41 28.63 -59.54
C MET A 470 -63.56 29.67 -58.81
N GLY A 471 -62.50 29.23 -58.13
CA GLY A 471 -61.67 30.08 -57.26
C GLY A 471 -60.82 31.16 -57.95
N GLY A 472 -60.59 31.06 -59.27
CA GLY A 472 -59.84 32.07 -60.02
C GLY A 472 -58.32 32.04 -59.74
N THR A 473 -57.66 33.20 -59.79
CA THR A 473 -56.19 33.31 -59.64
C THR A 473 -55.71 33.94 -58.32
N GLY A 474 -56.61 34.48 -57.50
CA GLY A 474 -56.28 34.96 -56.15
C GLY A 474 -56.43 33.87 -55.09
N ASP A 475 -56.06 34.15 -53.85
CA ASP A 475 -56.19 33.20 -52.74
C ASP A 475 -57.66 33.05 -52.30
N VAL A 476 -58.01 31.89 -51.73
CA VAL A 476 -59.30 31.63 -51.09
C VAL A 476 -59.05 31.19 -49.65
N VAL A 477 -59.67 31.87 -48.68
CA VAL A 477 -59.51 31.60 -47.24
C VAL A 477 -60.88 31.27 -46.64
N ILE A 478 -61.00 30.13 -45.99
CA ILE A 478 -62.22 29.67 -45.31
C ILE A 478 -61.87 29.48 -43.83
N THR A 479 -62.49 30.22 -42.91
CA THR A 479 -62.06 30.22 -41.49
C THR A 479 -62.66 29.10 -40.64
N GLU A 480 -63.50 28.26 -41.23
CA GLU A 480 -64.05 27.04 -40.63
C GLU A 480 -64.02 25.91 -41.70
N SER A 481 -64.97 24.98 -41.68
CA SER A 481 -65.00 23.81 -42.56
C SER A 481 -65.42 24.08 -44.01
N LEU A 482 -64.82 23.34 -44.95
CA LEU A 482 -65.26 23.21 -46.35
C LEU A 482 -66.01 21.89 -46.55
N THR A 483 -67.19 21.92 -47.15
CA THR A 483 -67.92 20.73 -47.60
C THR A 483 -68.22 20.82 -49.09
N VAL A 484 -67.80 19.83 -49.87
CA VAL A 484 -68.09 19.69 -51.31
C VAL A 484 -69.08 18.55 -51.51
N ALA A 485 -70.28 18.90 -51.96
CA ALA A 485 -71.43 18.01 -52.12
C ALA A 485 -72.23 18.27 -53.42
N GLY A 486 -71.71 19.12 -54.31
CA GLY A 486 -72.30 19.44 -55.60
C GLY A 486 -71.37 19.11 -56.78
N ASP A 487 -71.76 19.60 -57.96
CA ASP A 487 -71.21 19.09 -59.22
C ASP A 487 -69.73 19.44 -59.49
N ARG A 488 -69.24 20.61 -59.04
CA ARG A 488 -67.84 21.04 -59.20
C ARG A 488 -67.44 22.10 -58.16
N PHE A 489 -66.32 21.87 -57.48
CA PHE A 489 -65.52 22.90 -56.83
C PHE A 489 -64.12 22.90 -57.47
N GLU A 490 -63.71 24.02 -58.06
CA GLU A 490 -62.39 24.23 -58.65
C GLU A 490 -61.57 25.19 -57.78
N ALA A 491 -60.44 24.70 -57.28
CA ALA A 491 -59.54 25.45 -56.40
C ALA A 491 -58.93 26.68 -57.12
N PRO A 492 -58.65 27.77 -56.39
CA PRO A 492 -57.88 28.90 -56.94
C PRO A 492 -56.51 28.44 -57.43
N THR A 493 -55.89 29.15 -58.38
CA THR A 493 -54.45 28.96 -58.68
C THR A 493 -53.52 29.66 -57.67
N GLY A 494 -54.07 30.50 -56.80
CA GLY A 494 -53.45 30.91 -55.52
C GLY A 494 -53.61 29.82 -54.45
N THR A 495 -53.45 30.18 -53.18
CA THR A 495 -53.61 29.24 -52.06
C THR A 495 -55.07 29.11 -51.64
N LEU A 496 -55.51 27.88 -51.35
CA LEU A 496 -56.77 27.59 -50.66
C LEU A 496 -56.49 27.24 -49.19
N THR A 497 -56.68 28.19 -48.28
CA THR A 497 -56.56 27.98 -46.83
C THR A 497 -57.93 27.63 -46.22
N ILE A 498 -57.98 26.61 -45.37
CA ILE A 498 -59.18 26.09 -44.71
C ILE A 498 -58.85 25.87 -43.23
N ASN A 499 -59.52 26.58 -42.31
CA ASN A 499 -59.23 26.52 -40.86
C ASN A 499 -60.20 25.62 -40.05
N GLY A 500 -60.85 24.69 -40.74
CA GLY A 500 -61.64 23.61 -40.16
C GLY A 500 -61.60 22.37 -41.07
N ASP A 501 -62.52 21.43 -40.86
CA ASP A 501 -62.54 20.18 -41.64
C ASP A 501 -62.86 20.38 -43.12
N PHE A 502 -62.24 19.61 -44.01
CA PHE A 502 -62.54 19.55 -45.43
C PHE A 502 -63.12 18.18 -45.82
N GLU A 503 -64.43 18.14 -46.10
CA GLU A 503 -65.12 16.94 -46.59
C GLU A 503 -65.51 17.04 -48.07
N VAL A 504 -65.10 16.04 -48.87
CA VAL A 504 -65.69 15.73 -50.19
C VAL A 504 -66.62 14.54 -50.01
N THR A 505 -67.92 14.81 -50.13
CA THR A 505 -68.99 13.81 -49.95
C THR A 505 -69.13 12.90 -51.18
N SER A 506 -69.96 11.86 -51.07
CA SER A 506 -70.26 10.89 -52.14
C SER A 506 -70.88 11.47 -53.42
N ALA A 507 -71.35 12.71 -53.40
CA ALA A 507 -71.85 13.44 -54.58
C ALA A 507 -70.89 14.55 -55.07
N GLY A 508 -69.93 14.96 -54.23
CA GLY A 508 -69.04 16.07 -54.49
C GLY A 508 -67.99 15.76 -55.56
N LYS A 509 -67.57 16.79 -56.30
CA LYS A 509 -66.38 16.74 -57.16
C LYS A 509 -65.47 17.95 -56.91
N PHE A 510 -64.31 17.70 -56.32
CA PHE A 510 -63.26 18.70 -56.13
C PHE A 510 -62.19 18.56 -57.22
N PHE A 511 -61.77 19.70 -57.76
CA PHE A 511 -60.72 19.82 -58.77
C PHE A 511 -59.63 20.78 -58.26
N GLY A 512 -58.49 20.21 -57.91
CA GLY A 512 -57.28 20.98 -57.61
C GLY A 512 -56.70 21.68 -58.85
N SER A 513 -55.88 22.67 -58.58
CA SER A 513 -55.29 23.61 -59.56
C SER A 513 -53.76 23.52 -59.51
N THR A 514 -53.05 24.52 -60.06
CA THR A 514 -51.61 24.73 -59.80
C THR A 514 -51.30 25.36 -58.44
N GLY A 515 -52.33 25.77 -57.70
CA GLY A 515 -52.23 26.38 -56.37
C GLY A 515 -52.00 25.37 -55.26
N GLY A 516 -51.69 25.88 -54.07
CA GLY A 516 -51.58 25.07 -52.85
C GLY A 516 -52.92 24.94 -52.12
N VAL A 517 -53.03 23.94 -51.25
CA VAL A 517 -54.11 23.81 -50.26
C VAL A 517 -53.47 23.73 -48.87
N ASP A 518 -54.01 24.48 -47.92
CA ASP A 518 -53.51 24.61 -46.55
C ASP A 518 -54.67 24.31 -45.59
N LEU A 519 -54.66 23.13 -44.96
CA LEU A 519 -55.79 22.59 -44.21
C LEU A 519 -55.46 22.45 -42.70
N ASN A 520 -55.87 23.44 -41.92
CA ASN A 520 -55.74 23.44 -40.46
C ASN A 520 -56.88 22.62 -39.78
N GLY A 521 -57.18 21.44 -40.31
CA GLY A 521 -58.31 20.58 -39.91
C GLY A 521 -58.24 19.17 -40.50
N ASN A 522 -59.31 18.38 -40.38
CA ASN A 522 -59.36 17.00 -40.89
C ASN A 522 -59.75 16.94 -42.37
N PHE A 523 -59.09 16.09 -43.17
CA PHE A 523 -59.50 15.79 -44.54
C PHE A 523 -60.33 14.51 -44.63
N LYS A 524 -61.43 14.53 -45.38
CA LYS A 524 -62.33 13.39 -45.57
C LYS A 524 -62.87 13.30 -47.00
N ALA A 525 -62.50 12.27 -47.76
CA ALA A 525 -63.05 11.97 -49.09
C ALA A 525 -63.83 10.64 -49.09
N VAL A 526 -65.05 10.68 -49.63
CA VAL A 526 -66.03 9.57 -49.57
C VAL A 526 -66.44 9.11 -50.97
N ALA A 527 -66.15 7.85 -51.34
CA ALA A 527 -66.60 7.24 -52.58
C ALA A 527 -68.14 7.31 -52.78
N PRO A 528 -68.65 7.48 -54.02
CA PRO A 528 -67.90 7.65 -55.28
C PRO A 528 -67.59 9.13 -55.62
N GLY A 529 -67.49 10.01 -54.61
CA GLY A 529 -67.09 11.41 -54.81
C GLY A 529 -65.72 11.51 -55.47
N VAL A 530 -65.52 12.57 -56.26
CA VAL A 530 -64.29 12.79 -57.03
C VAL A 530 -63.41 13.80 -56.32
N PHE A 531 -62.16 13.45 -56.08
CA PHE A 531 -61.12 14.39 -55.65
C PHE A 531 -59.94 14.28 -56.61
N VAL A 532 -59.81 15.28 -57.48
CA VAL A 532 -58.58 15.51 -58.26
C VAL A 532 -57.68 16.42 -57.42
N PRO A 533 -56.45 15.98 -57.08
CA PRO A 533 -55.55 16.75 -56.23
C PRO A 533 -55.03 18.02 -56.93
N PRO A 534 -54.56 19.02 -56.16
CA PRO A 534 -53.74 20.09 -56.72
C PRO A 534 -52.41 19.54 -57.23
N SER A 535 -51.75 20.27 -58.13
CA SER A 535 -50.33 20.06 -58.47
C SER A 535 -49.37 20.94 -57.65
N GLY A 536 -49.90 21.91 -56.90
CA GLY A 536 -49.20 22.51 -55.77
C GLY A 536 -49.20 21.60 -54.53
N VAL A 537 -48.65 22.10 -53.42
CA VAL A 537 -48.59 21.35 -52.15
C VAL A 537 -49.96 21.33 -51.48
N PHE A 538 -50.39 20.16 -51.01
CA PHE A 538 -51.51 20.03 -50.07
C PHE A 538 -50.93 19.81 -48.67
N SER A 539 -51.05 20.81 -47.78
CA SER A 539 -50.71 20.71 -46.36
C SER A 539 -51.94 20.33 -45.52
N VAL A 540 -51.75 19.55 -44.46
CA VAL A 540 -52.80 19.15 -43.51
C VAL A 540 -52.24 18.98 -42.09
N SER A 541 -52.96 19.54 -41.10
CA SER A 541 -52.59 19.44 -39.69
C SER A 541 -53.43 18.44 -38.88
N GLY A 542 -54.56 17.99 -39.45
CA GLY A 542 -55.51 17.06 -38.83
C GLY A 542 -55.46 15.64 -39.40
N ASN A 543 -56.51 14.85 -39.14
CA ASN A 543 -56.59 13.47 -39.61
C ASN A 543 -56.93 13.41 -41.11
N TRP A 544 -56.33 12.46 -41.83
CA TRP A 544 -56.62 12.20 -43.24
C TRP A 544 -57.42 10.91 -43.42
N ARG A 545 -58.54 10.99 -44.14
CA ARG A 545 -59.33 9.82 -44.53
C ARG A 545 -59.78 9.89 -45.99
N SER A 546 -59.36 8.95 -46.83
CA SER A 546 -59.74 8.90 -48.24
C SER A 546 -60.05 7.49 -48.71
N LEU A 547 -61.33 7.22 -48.99
CA LEU A 547 -61.82 5.92 -49.46
C LEU A 547 -62.46 6.09 -50.84
N GLY A 548 -61.93 5.41 -51.86
CA GLY A 548 -62.32 5.59 -53.27
C GLY A 548 -61.23 6.30 -54.09
N THR A 549 -61.33 6.20 -55.43
CA THR A 549 -60.24 6.52 -56.36
C THR A 549 -59.79 7.98 -56.31
N ILE A 550 -58.63 8.22 -55.68
CA ILE A 550 -57.85 9.46 -55.78
C ILE A 550 -56.66 9.19 -56.68
N SER A 551 -56.39 10.10 -57.63
CA SER A 551 -55.17 10.06 -58.45
C SER A 551 -53.95 10.50 -57.64
N SER A 552 -52.79 9.89 -57.92
CA SER A 552 -51.54 10.04 -57.16
C SER A 552 -51.21 11.48 -56.74
N LEU A 553 -51.17 11.71 -55.43
CA LEU A 553 -51.17 13.03 -54.76
C LEU A 553 -49.90 13.28 -53.94
N ALA A 554 -49.50 14.54 -53.81
CA ALA A 554 -48.44 15.00 -52.91
C ALA A 554 -49.03 15.70 -51.67
N VAL A 555 -48.82 15.14 -50.47
CA VAL A 555 -49.30 15.69 -49.19
C VAL A 555 -48.15 16.02 -48.25
N THR A 556 -48.27 17.15 -47.54
CA THR A 556 -47.49 17.50 -46.36
C THR A 556 -48.36 17.36 -45.11
N PHE A 557 -47.86 16.68 -44.08
CA PHE A 557 -48.51 16.55 -42.78
C PHE A 557 -47.69 17.33 -41.74
N ASP A 558 -48.29 18.36 -41.13
CA ASP A 558 -47.59 19.34 -40.29
C ASP A 558 -48.14 19.43 -38.84
N GLY A 559 -49.22 18.71 -38.53
CA GLY A 559 -49.82 18.68 -37.21
C GLY A 559 -48.90 18.20 -36.08
N SER A 560 -48.86 18.95 -34.98
CA SER A 560 -48.05 18.67 -33.79
C SER A 560 -48.64 17.62 -32.84
N GLY A 561 -49.88 17.17 -33.07
CA GLY A 561 -50.59 16.16 -32.27
C GLY A 561 -50.51 14.75 -32.87
N VAL A 562 -51.44 13.88 -32.45
CA VAL A 562 -51.63 12.57 -33.11
C VAL A 562 -52.59 12.74 -34.28
N GLN A 563 -52.07 12.65 -35.50
CA GLN A 563 -52.82 12.59 -36.76
C GLN A 563 -52.99 11.12 -37.17
N THR A 564 -54.13 10.74 -37.73
CA THR A 564 -54.36 9.40 -38.31
C THR A 564 -54.50 9.46 -39.82
N LEU A 565 -53.90 8.51 -40.53
CA LEU A 565 -53.98 8.35 -41.99
C LEU A 565 -54.70 7.04 -42.33
N ASP A 566 -55.89 7.16 -42.93
CA ASP A 566 -56.72 6.06 -43.48
C ASP A 566 -56.92 6.28 -44.99
N ALA A 567 -56.10 5.64 -45.82
CA ALA A 567 -56.16 5.82 -47.27
C ALA A 567 -55.94 4.49 -48.02
N THR A 568 -56.81 4.21 -48.99
CA THR A 568 -56.72 3.02 -49.86
C THR A 568 -56.07 3.31 -51.23
N ASN A 569 -55.42 4.47 -51.38
CA ASN A 569 -54.90 4.98 -52.66
C ASN A 569 -53.38 5.19 -52.58
N PRO A 570 -52.65 5.05 -53.70
CA PRO A 570 -51.24 5.41 -53.77
C PRO A 570 -51.02 6.93 -53.75
N PHE A 571 -50.13 7.40 -52.90
CA PHE A 571 -49.60 8.77 -52.95
C PHE A 571 -48.41 8.85 -53.91
N SER A 572 -48.15 10.02 -54.50
CA SER A 572 -46.87 10.29 -55.16
C SER A 572 -45.85 10.75 -54.13
N LYS A 573 -46.20 11.77 -53.33
CA LYS A 573 -45.35 12.26 -52.23
C LYS A 573 -46.07 12.25 -50.90
N ILE A 574 -45.36 11.84 -49.84
CA ILE A 574 -45.70 12.17 -48.46
C ILE A 574 -44.49 12.90 -47.85
N THR A 575 -44.75 14.04 -47.22
CA THR A 575 -43.83 14.73 -46.33
C THR A 575 -44.47 14.79 -44.94
N HIS A 576 -43.88 14.14 -43.94
CA HIS A 576 -44.20 14.40 -42.55
C HIS A 576 -43.22 15.44 -42.01
N SER A 577 -43.74 16.50 -41.40
CA SER A 577 -42.95 17.65 -40.90
C SER A 577 -43.43 18.17 -39.54
N GLY A 578 -44.64 17.81 -39.13
CA GLY A 578 -45.15 18.10 -37.79
C GLY A 578 -44.39 17.36 -36.71
N SER A 579 -44.20 18.02 -35.56
CA SER A 579 -43.53 17.43 -34.39
C SER A 579 -44.32 16.31 -33.69
N GLY A 580 -45.46 15.91 -34.26
CA GLY A 580 -46.45 15.03 -33.65
C GLY A 580 -46.24 13.56 -33.97
N THR A 581 -47.35 12.82 -34.09
CA THR A 581 -47.36 11.43 -34.57
C THR A 581 -48.34 11.29 -35.73
N LEU A 582 -47.86 10.94 -36.92
CA LEU A 582 -48.70 10.53 -38.03
C LEU A 582 -48.83 9.00 -38.04
N ARG A 583 -50.02 8.49 -37.67
CA ARG A 583 -50.28 7.07 -37.47
C ARG A 583 -51.14 6.46 -38.57
N LEU A 584 -50.71 5.35 -39.17
CA LEU A 584 -51.54 4.58 -40.09
C LEU A 584 -52.70 3.88 -39.35
N VAL A 585 -53.92 3.96 -39.90
CA VAL A 585 -55.10 3.26 -39.37
C VAL A 585 -55.93 2.65 -40.50
N ASN A 586 -56.56 1.50 -40.21
CA ASN A 586 -57.42 0.70 -41.10
C ASN A 586 -56.78 0.13 -42.39
N SER A 587 -55.92 0.89 -43.07
CA SER A 587 -55.44 0.65 -44.43
C SER A 587 -53.91 0.55 -44.50
N ASP A 588 -53.38 -0.19 -45.49
CA ASP A 588 -51.95 -0.25 -45.79
C ASP A 588 -51.53 0.91 -46.72
N LEU A 589 -50.31 1.43 -46.55
CA LEU A 589 -49.83 2.58 -47.31
C LEU A 589 -49.13 2.18 -48.61
N THR A 590 -49.33 2.96 -49.69
CA THR A 590 -48.51 2.90 -50.91
C THR A 590 -48.01 4.29 -51.30
N VAL A 591 -46.71 4.41 -51.59
CA VAL A 591 -46.05 5.65 -52.07
C VAL A 591 -45.30 5.34 -53.38
N THR A 592 -45.44 6.22 -54.37
CA THR A 592 -45.04 5.96 -55.78
C THR A 592 -44.00 6.93 -56.35
N ASN A 593 -43.47 7.84 -55.52
CA ASN A 593 -42.33 8.68 -55.88
C ASN A 593 -41.44 8.98 -54.67
N ARG A 594 -41.91 9.74 -53.67
CA ARG A 594 -41.02 10.23 -52.59
C ARG A 594 -41.66 10.20 -51.20
N PHE A 595 -40.90 9.78 -50.20
CA PHE A 595 -41.25 9.88 -48.78
C PHE A 595 -40.20 10.70 -48.03
N GLU A 596 -40.65 11.59 -47.15
CA GLU A 596 -39.81 12.37 -46.25
C GLU A 596 -40.45 12.37 -44.85
N ASN A 597 -39.69 12.01 -43.82
CA ASN A 597 -40.07 12.18 -42.41
C ASN A 597 -39.07 13.12 -41.74
N THR A 598 -39.36 14.42 -41.78
CA THR A 598 -38.41 15.48 -41.38
C THR A 598 -38.46 15.82 -39.89
N SER A 599 -39.54 15.46 -39.18
CA SER A 599 -39.61 15.51 -37.72
C SER A 599 -40.74 14.60 -37.19
N GLY A 600 -40.87 14.49 -35.86
CA GLY A 600 -41.94 13.72 -35.22
C GLY A 600 -41.85 12.20 -35.42
N VAL A 601 -42.99 11.51 -35.25
CA VAL A 601 -43.08 10.04 -35.33
C VAL A 601 -44.06 9.62 -36.44
N PHE A 602 -43.57 8.90 -37.45
CA PHE A 602 -44.41 8.22 -38.42
C PHE A 602 -44.65 6.77 -37.95
N ASP A 603 -45.86 6.46 -37.50
CA ASP A 603 -46.21 5.21 -36.82
C ASP A 603 -47.02 4.29 -37.75
N LEU A 604 -46.40 3.22 -38.24
CA LEU A 604 -47.06 2.28 -39.14
C LEU A 604 -48.12 1.42 -38.44
N ASN A 605 -48.06 1.30 -37.10
CA ASN A 605 -49.14 0.72 -36.29
C ASN A 605 -49.65 -0.65 -36.82
N GLY A 606 -48.73 -1.55 -37.19
CA GLY A 606 -49.04 -2.88 -37.73
C GLY A 606 -49.53 -2.92 -39.18
N ARG A 607 -49.37 -1.84 -39.97
CA ARG A 607 -49.81 -1.75 -41.38
C ARG A 607 -48.68 -1.96 -42.38
N GLY A 608 -49.00 -2.58 -43.51
CA GLY A 608 -48.08 -2.73 -44.62
C GLY A 608 -47.72 -1.39 -45.26
N TRP A 609 -46.51 -1.32 -45.84
CA TRP A 609 -46.04 -0.15 -46.57
C TRP A 609 -45.27 -0.54 -47.83
N ALA A 610 -45.80 -0.17 -48.98
CA ALA A 610 -45.13 -0.32 -50.26
C ALA A 610 -44.58 1.03 -50.76
N MET A 611 -43.26 1.12 -50.94
CA MET A 611 -42.63 2.17 -51.73
C MET A 611 -42.26 1.65 -53.12
N THR A 612 -42.43 2.50 -54.13
CA THR A 612 -42.01 2.24 -55.51
C THR A 612 -41.51 3.54 -56.14
N GLY A 613 -40.43 3.45 -56.93
CA GLY A 613 -40.06 4.50 -57.90
C GLY A 613 -38.89 5.42 -57.52
N ALA A 614 -38.86 6.05 -56.35
CA ALA A 614 -37.80 7.01 -55.99
C ALA A 614 -37.65 7.24 -54.46
N ALA A 615 -37.03 8.37 -54.08
CA ALA A 615 -36.31 8.59 -52.83
C ALA A 615 -37.13 8.47 -51.53
N PHE A 616 -36.48 7.90 -50.52
CA PHE A 616 -36.88 7.88 -49.11
C PHE A 616 -35.95 8.82 -48.31
N SER A 617 -36.45 9.39 -47.21
CA SER A 617 -35.72 10.31 -46.33
C SER A 617 -36.35 10.33 -44.93
N ASN A 618 -35.55 10.38 -43.87
CA ASN A 618 -35.98 10.18 -42.48
C ASN A 618 -35.01 10.80 -41.45
N ASP A 619 -35.29 12.04 -41.02
CA ASP A 619 -34.66 12.68 -39.85
C ASP A 619 -35.52 12.54 -38.57
N GLY A 620 -36.81 12.19 -38.72
CA GLY A 620 -37.72 11.90 -37.61
C GLY A 620 -37.58 10.48 -37.08
N THR A 621 -38.67 9.94 -36.50
CA THR A 621 -38.77 8.54 -36.07
C THR A 621 -39.77 7.77 -36.95
N LEU A 622 -39.40 6.56 -37.40
CA LEU A 622 -40.34 5.57 -37.93
C LEU A 622 -40.64 4.53 -36.85
N ARG A 623 -41.92 4.36 -36.49
CA ARG A 623 -42.36 3.42 -35.46
C ARG A 623 -43.05 2.19 -36.05
N LEU A 624 -42.69 1.01 -35.53
CA LEU A 624 -43.06 -0.31 -36.03
C LEU A 624 -43.49 -1.25 -34.90
N GLN A 625 -44.37 -2.22 -35.19
CA GLN A 625 -44.79 -3.29 -34.28
C GLN A 625 -44.16 -4.66 -34.66
N GLY A 626 -43.55 -4.76 -35.84
CA GLY A 626 -42.68 -5.85 -36.31
C GLY A 626 -43.26 -6.73 -37.42
N GLU A 627 -44.58 -6.88 -37.46
CA GLU A 627 -45.30 -7.68 -38.46
C GLU A 627 -45.50 -6.95 -39.81
N GLU A 628 -45.13 -5.66 -39.91
CA GLU A 628 -45.35 -4.85 -41.11
C GLU A 628 -44.66 -5.45 -42.36
N ASN A 629 -45.41 -5.55 -43.46
CA ASN A 629 -44.86 -5.85 -44.78
C ASN A 629 -44.34 -4.55 -45.42
N ILE A 630 -43.06 -4.26 -45.21
CA ILE A 630 -42.37 -3.10 -45.79
C ILE A 630 -41.62 -3.55 -47.05
N VAL A 631 -41.88 -2.93 -48.20
CA VAL A 631 -41.24 -3.28 -49.48
C VAL A 631 -40.79 -2.04 -50.26
N GLY A 632 -39.66 -2.16 -50.95
CA GLY A 632 -39.15 -1.14 -51.88
C GLY A 632 -38.41 0.03 -51.25
N LEU A 633 -38.13 -0.02 -49.95
CA LEU A 633 -37.12 0.85 -49.33
C LEU A 633 -35.71 0.40 -49.73
N VAL A 634 -34.83 1.36 -50.01
CA VAL A 634 -33.43 1.12 -50.34
C VAL A 634 -32.60 2.19 -49.64
N GLN A 635 -32.03 1.83 -48.49
CA GLN A 635 -31.16 2.64 -47.64
C GLN A 635 -31.79 3.89 -46.97
N ASP A 636 -31.63 3.99 -45.65
CA ASP A 636 -31.75 5.25 -44.90
C ASP A 636 -30.36 5.92 -44.85
N THR A 637 -30.25 7.17 -45.27
CA THR A 637 -29.02 7.97 -45.23
C THR A 637 -29.04 9.07 -44.18
N ASP A 638 -30.19 9.28 -43.55
CA ASP A 638 -30.51 10.51 -42.83
C ASP A 638 -30.37 10.27 -41.31
N SER A 639 -30.55 11.30 -40.49
CA SER A 639 -30.14 11.25 -39.07
C SER A 639 -31.15 10.61 -38.12
N GLY A 640 -32.26 10.08 -38.66
CA GLY A 640 -33.44 9.67 -37.91
C GLY A 640 -33.33 8.38 -37.12
N THR A 641 -34.50 7.91 -36.70
CA THR A 641 -34.66 6.78 -35.77
C THR A 641 -35.64 5.76 -36.30
N TRP A 642 -35.34 4.49 -36.08
CA TRP A 642 -36.26 3.37 -36.27
C TRP A 642 -36.61 2.79 -34.89
N GLU A 643 -37.89 2.75 -34.55
CA GLU A 643 -38.38 2.40 -33.23
C GLU A 643 -39.32 1.20 -33.30
N TYR A 644 -38.86 0.03 -32.86
CA TYR A 644 -39.69 -1.16 -32.76
C TYR A 644 -40.30 -1.27 -31.37
N VAL A 645 -41.64 -1.25 -31.30
CA VAL A 645 -42.43 -1.30 -30.06
C VAL A 645 -43.43 -2.45 -30.12
N SER A 646 -43.12 -3.57 -29.47
CA SER A 646 -43.86 -4.84 -29.62
C SER A 646 -43.87 -5.69 -28.35
N ASP A 647 -44.89 -6.53 -28.19
CA ASP A 647 -45.00 -7.55 -27.14
C ASP A 647 -44.77 -8.99 -27.67
N ARG A 648 -44.50 -9.13 -28.98
CA ARG A 648 -44.38 -10.41 -29.72
C ARG A 648 -42.94 -10.72 -30.15
N PHE A 649 -42.77 -11.89 -30.77
CA PHE A 649 -41.57 -12.22 -31.54
C PHE A 649 -41.61 -11.51 -32.91
N VAL A 650 -40.54 -10.80 -33.25
CA VAL A 650 -40.38 -9.90 -34.39
C VAL A 650 -39.06 -10.18 -35.07
N SER A 651 -39.07 -10.38 -36.39
CA SER A 651 -37.83 -10.32 -37.18
C SER A 651 -37.49 -8.87 -37.50
N LEU A 652 -36.30 -8.41 -37.11
CA LEU A 652 -35.81 -7.10 -37.55
C LEU A 652 -35.59 -7.12 -39.06
N LYS A 653 -36.01 -6.06 -39.75
CA LYS A 653 -35.91 -5.97 -41.20
C LYS A 653 -34.44 -5.73 -41.61
N ASP A 654 -34.19 -5.96 -42.89
CA ASP A 654 -32.97 -5.59 -43.59
C ASP A 654 -33.30 -4.54 -44.64
N PHE A 655 -32.49 -3.49 -44.73
CA PHE A 655 -32.70 -2.36 -45.66
C PHE A 655 -31.48 -2.07 -46.55
N GLY A 656 -30.44 -2.94 -46.51
CA GLY A 656 -29.27 -2.87 -47.39
C GLY A 656 -27.94 -2.69 -46.67
N ILE A 657 -27.07 -1.83 -47.21
CA ILE A 657 -25.65 -1.69 -46.77
C ILE A 657 -25.53 -1.06 -45.37
N VAL A 658 -26.55 -0.31 -44.96
CA VAL A 658 -26.80 0.24 -43.62
C VAL A 658 -28.27 -0.05 -43.34
N ASP A 659 -28.58 -0.71 -42.23
CA ASP A 659 -29.96 -1.01 -41.86
C ASP A 659 -30.63 0.19 -41.19
N TYR A 660 -29.91 0.85 -40.29
CA TYR A 660 -30.45 1.88 -39.40
C TYR A 660 -29.44 3.03 -39.21
N PHE A 661 -29.94 4.25 -39.06
CA PHE A 661 -29.16 5.30 -38.41
C PHE A 661 -29.23 5.10 -36.89
N ASN A 662 -30.28 5.59 -36.19
CA ASN A 662 -30.57 5.15 -34.82
C ASN A 662 -31.56 3.97 -34.82
N LEU A 663 -31.35 2.99 -33.94
CA LEU A 663 -32.29 1.89 -33.66
C LEU A 663 -32.71 1.91 -32.20
N VAL A 664 -34.02 1.94 -31.96
CA VAL A 664 -34.65 1.85 -30.63
C VAL A 664 -35.52 0.61 -30.56
N LEU A 665 -35.34 -0.19 -29.53
CA LEU A 665 -36.12 -1.40 -29.23
C LEU A 665 -36.79 -1.24 -27.86
N GLY A 666 -38.10 -1.48 -27.78
CA GLY A 666 -38.86 -1.36 -26.54
C GLY A 666 -40.09 -2.26 -26.49
N SER A 667 -40.47 -2.72 -25.30
CA SER A 667 -41.62 -3.61 -25.15
C SER A 667 -42.54 -3.16 -24.03
N PRO A 668 -43.79 -2.72 -24.31
CA PRO A 668 -44.72 -2.24 -23.29
C PRO A 668 -45.08 -3.26 -22.21
N GLY A 669 -44.95 -4.56 -22.51
CA GLY A 669 -45.12 -5.67 -21.56
C GLY A 669 -43.82 -6.38 -21.16
N GLY A 670 -42.66 -5.94 -21.68
CA GLY A 670 -41.36 -6.58 -21.47
C GLY A 670 -41.14 -7.91 -22.22
N THR A 671 -42.15 -8.46 -22.89
CA THR A 671 -42.13 -9.80 -23.52
C THR A 671 -41.70 -9.83 -24.99
N GLY A 672 -41.57 -8.68 -25.64
CA GLY A 672 -41.17 -8.58 -27.05
C GLY A 672 -39.80 -9.22 -27.29
N ASN A 673 -39.63 -9.91 -28.42
CA ASN A 673 -38.36 -10.49 -28.83
C ASN A 673 -38.05 -10.03 -30.26
N TYR A 674 -36.91 -9.36 -30.45
CA TYR A 674 -36.42 -8.82 -31.70
C TYR A 674 -35.28 -9.68 -32.19
N SER A 675 -35.41 -10.25 -33.40
CA SER A 675 -34.55 -11.33 -33.86
C SER A 675 -33.87 -10.94 -35.18
N SER A 676 -32.53 -10.97 -35.22
CA SER A 676 -31.76 -10.62 -36.42
C SER A 676 -31.64 -11.79 -37.38
N VAL A 677 -32.15 -11.64 -38.61
CA VAL A 677 -31.97 -12.65 -39.67
C VAL A 677 -30.58 -12.63 -40.30
N ASP A 678 -29.92 -11.47 -40.34
CA ASP A 678 -28.63 -11.21 -40.98
C ASP A 678 -27.80 -10.21 -40.14
N GLU A 679 -26.59 -9.85 -40.58
CA GLU A 679 -25.77 -8.81 -39.91
C GLU A 679 -26.54 -7.48 -39.84
N LYS A 680 -26.45 -6.75 -38.72
CA LYS A 680 -27.13 -5.46 -38.55
C LYS A 680 -26.15 -4.31 -38.31
N ARG A 681 -26.32 -3.24 -39.08
CA ARG A 681 -25.44 -2.06 -39.10
C ARG A 681 -26.21 -0.80 -38.71
N ILE A 682 -25.76 -0.17 -37.63
CA ILE A 682 -26.40 0.94 -36.95
C ILE A 682 -25.41 2.12 -36.95
N ASN A 683 -25.61 3.10 -37.83
CA ASN A 683 -24.67 4.22 -38.03
C ASN A 683 -24.72 5.29 -36.92
N GLY A 684 -25.79 5.30 -36.14
CA GLY A 684 -25.99 6.12 -34.95
C GLY A 684 -26.02 5.25 -33.69
N THR A 685 -27.02 5.46 -32.84
CA THR A 685 -27.16 4.80 -31.54
C THR A 685 -28.02 3.53 -31.59
N LEU A 686 -27.73 2.59 -30.69
CA LEU A 686 -28.63 1.47 -30.36
C LEU A 686 -29.20 1.71 -28.96
N THR A 687 -30.52 1.73 -28.80
CA THR A 687 -31.16 1.86 -27.48
C THR A 687 -32.12 0.71 -27.23
N ILE A 688 -31.94 -0.03 -26.14
CA ILE A 688 -32.85 -1.08 -25.68
C ILE A 688 -33.49 -0.62 -24.35
N THR A 689 -34.82 -0.61 -24.34
CA THR A 689 -35.66 -0.14 -23.22
C THR A 689 -36.58 -1.22 -22.67
N GLY A 690 -36.84 -2.29 -23.43
CA GLY A 690 -37.64 -3.44 -23.00
C GLY A 690 -37.74 -4.51 -24.09
N GLY A 691 -38.05 -5.75 -23.69
CA GLY A 691 -37.97 -6.92 -24.57
C GLY A 691 -36.56 -7.50 -24.63
N SER A 692 -36.34 -8.47 -25.53
CA SER A 692 -35.04 -9.10 -25.79
C SER A 692 -34.63 -8.88 -27.24
N TYR A 693 -33.38 -8.51 -27.51
CA TYR A 693 -32.79 -8.48 -28.84
C TYR A 693 -31.86 -9.68 -29.02
N ASP A 694 -32.32 -10.69 -29.75
CA ASP A 694 -31.59 -11.91 -30.09
C ASP A 694 -30.84 -11.74 -31.41
N THR A 695 -29.50 -11.81 -31.36
CA THR A 695 -28.69 -11.66 -32.58
C THR A 695 -28.71 -12.90 -33.49
N ASN A 696 -29.27 -14.06 -33.08
CA ASN A 696 -29.16 -15.35 -33.79
C ASN A 696 -27.71 -15.71 -34.20
N ALA A 697 -26.72 -15.36 -33.39
CA ALA A 697 -25.30 -15.45 -33.72
C ALA A 697 -24.86 -14.68 -35.00
N ARG A 698 -25.64 -13.67 -35.42
CA ARG A 698 -25.23 -12.66 -36.40
C ARG A 698 -24.41 -11.56 -35.74
N ASN A 699 -23.66 -10.82 -36.56
CA ASN A 699 -22.94 -9.63 -36.10
C ASN A 699 -23.90 -8.45 -35.91
N THR A 700 -23.68 -7.65 -34.87
CA THR A 700 -24.25 -6.31 -34.72
C THR A 700 -23.10 -5.31 -34.70
N ILE A 701 -23.17 -4.27 -35.53
CA ILE A 701 -22.15 -3.22 -35.61
C ILE A 701 -22.84 -1.88 -35.33
N VAL A 702 -22.50 -1.28 -34.18
CA VAL A 702 -22.99 0.04 -33.76
C VAL A 702 -21.85 1.04 -33.86
N ALA A 703 -22.04 2.12 -34.64
CA ALA A 703 -21.04 3.17 -34.80
C ALA A 703 -21.09 4.20 -33.66
N GLY A 704 -22.29 4.54 -33.18
CA GLY A 704 -22.50 5.36 -31.97
C GLY A 704 -22.58 4.54 -30.68
N LEU A 705 -23.09 5.16 -29.63
CA LEU A 705 -23.26 4.54 -28.31
C LEU A 705 -24.39 3.50 -28.33
N ALA A 706 -24.15 2.32 -27.75
CA ALA A 706 -25.20 1.40 -27.37
C ALA A 706 -25.63 1.61 -25.90
N THR A 707 -26.94 1.63 -25.65
CA THR A 707 -27.53 1.82 -24.31
C THR A 707 -28.59 0.76 -24.04
N ILE A 708 -28.47 0.03 -22.92
CA ILE A 708 -29.44 -0.94 -22.45
C ILE A 708 -29.90 -0.48 -21.06
N SER A 709 -31.11 0.05 -20.98
CA SER A 709 -31.71 0.62 -19.75
C SER A 709 -32.84 -0.25 -19.17
N GLY A 710 -33.42 -1.09 -20.03
CA GLY A 710 -34.36 -2.14 -19.69
C GLY A 710 -34.40 -3.16 -20.81
N GLY A 711 -34.78 -4.40 -20.50
CA GLY A 711 -34.74 -5.50 -21.46
C GLY A 711 -33.35 -6.13 -21.59
N ARG A 712 -33.16 -6.92 -22.65
CA ARG A 712 -32.03 -7.85 -22.84
C ARG A 712 -31.42 -7.69 -24.22
N PHE A 713 -30.10 -7.68 -24.32
CA PHE A 713 -29.34 -8.03 -25.52
C PHE A 713 -28.88 -9.47 -25.34
N ASP A 714 -29.10 -10.34 -26.33
CA ASP A 714 -28.85 -11.77 -26.26
C ASP A 714 -28.06 -12.23 -27.49
N SER A 715 -26.91 -12.86 -27.26
CA SER A 715 -25.95 -13.17 -28.32
C SER A 715 -25.28 -14.51 -28.14
N ILE A 716 -25.89 -15.54 -28.73
CA ILE A 716 -25.36 -16.91 -28.76
C ILE A 716 -24.21 -17.12 -29.75
N GLY A 717 -23.62 -16.05 -30.32
CA GLY A 717 -22.45 -16.09 -31.19
C GLY A 717 -22.24 -14.82 -32.02
N GLY A 718 -21.39 -14.89 -33.04
CA GLY A 718 -21.03 -13.76 -33.90
C GLY A 718 -20.08 -12.75 -33.23
N THR A 719 -19.84 -11.62 -33.90
CA THR A 719 -19.06 -10.50 -33.36
C THR A 719 -19.95 -9.27 -33.17
N GLN A 720 -19.99 -8.75 -31.94
CA GLN A 720 -20.81 -7.60 -31.54
C GLN A 720 -19.88 -6.40 -31.32
N VAL A 721 -19.87 -5.46 -32.28
CA VAL A 721 -18.93 -4.33 -32.33
C VAL A 721 -19.64 -3.05 -31.91
N PHE A 722 -19.13 -2.37 -30.89
CA PHE A 722 -19.73 -1.17 -30.31
C PHE A 722 -18.72 -0.01 -30.27
N ASN A 723 -18.71 0.81 -31.33
CA ASN A 723 -17.67 1.81 -31.53
C ASN A 723 -17.86 3.09 -30.68
N GLY A 724 -19.09 3.48 -30.36
CA GLY A 724 -19.35 4.52 -29.37
C GLY A 724 -19.34 4.01 -27.92
N GLY A 725 -18.97 2.75 -27.69
CA GLY A 725 -19.05 2.09 -26.38
C GLY A 725 -20.43 1.54 -26.05
N LEU A 726 -20.57 1.07 -24.81
CA LEU A 726 -21.75 0.35 -24.30
C LEU A 726 -22.09 0.81 -22.88
N THR A 727 -23.35 1.21 -22.66
CA THR A 727 -23.91 1.54 -21.35
C THR A 727 -25.02 0.55 -20.98
N ILE A 728 -24.94 -0.04 -19.78
CA ILE A 728 -25.93 -0.97 -19.24
C ILE A 728 -26.35 -0.45 -17.86
N SER A 729 -27.64 -0.36 -17.61
CA SER A 729 -28.20 0.29 -16.42
C SER A 729 -29.62 -0.20 -16.10
N GLY A 730 -30.13 0.10 -14.91
CA GLY A 730 -31.55 -0.07 -14.58
C GLY A 730 -31.97 -1.53 -14.52
N ALA A 731 -32.78 -1.97 -15.49
CA ALA A 731 -33.16 -3.38 -15.67
C ALA A 731 -32.55 -3.99 -16.95
N GLY A 732 -31.51 -3.35 -17.49
CA GLY A 732 -30.81 -3.77 -18.70
C GLY A 732 -29.88 -4.97 -18.48
N ILE A 733 -30.01 -5.97 -19.34
CA ILE A 733 -29.16 -7.16 -19.38
C ILE A 733 -28.43 -7.20 -20.74
N PHE A 734 -27.13 -7.47 -20.72
CA PHE A 734 -26.37 -7.92 -21.89
C PHE A 734 -25.92 -9.35 -21.60
N GLU A 735 -26.32 -10.32 -22.44
CA GLU A 735 -25.94 -11.72 -22.31
C GLU A 735 -25.27 -12.20 -23.61
N ALA A 736 -24.02 -12.64 -23.51
CA ALA A 736 -23.26 -13.18 -24.64
C ALA A 736 -22.71 -14.56 -24.26
N ASP A 737 -23.27 -15.61 -24.86
CA ASP A 737 -22.83 -16.97 -24.57
C ASP A 737 -21.50 -17.26 -25.29
N THR A 738 -21.51 -17.33 -26.63
CA THR A 738 -20.30 -17.65 -27.43
C THR A 738 -19.75 -16.46 -28.25
N ALA A 739 -20.38 -15.29 -28.14
CA ALA A 739 -20.07 -14.13 -28.98
C ALA A 739 -18.73 -13.46 -28.62
N THR A 740 -18.07 -12.87 -29.62
CA THR A 740 -16.99 -11.90 -29.37
C THR A 740 -17.60 -10.51 -29.26
N ILE A 741 -17.28 -9.77 -28.21
CA ILE A 741 -17.71 -8.40 -27.96
C ILE A 741 -16.50 -7.49 -28.17
N ASP A 742 -16.56 -6.56 -29.12
CA ASP A 742 -15.49 -5.60 -29.39
C ASP A 742 -15.98 -4.17 -29.04
N LEU A 743 -15.66 -3.72 -27.83
CA LEU A 743 -16.01 -2.38 -27.32
C LEU A 743 -14.90 -1.38 -27.68
N ASN A 744 -14.99 -0.77 -28.86
CA ASN A 744 -14.04 0.27 -29.29
C ASN A 744 -14.29 1.66 -28.62
N GLY A 745 -14.91 1.65 -27.43
CA GLY A 745 -15.29 2.80 -26.62
C GLY A 745 -15.47 2.42 -25.15
N ASN A 746 -16.01 3.32 -24.32
CA ASN A 746 -16.17 3.05 -22.88
C ASN A 746 -17.23 1.97 -22.59
N LEU A 747 -17.01 1.17 -21.54
CA LEU A 747 -18.01 0.31 -20.92
C LEU A 747 -18.51 0.96 -19.62
N HIS A 748 -19.79 1.29 -19.58
CA HIS A 748 -20.48 1.80 -18.39
C HIS A 748 -21.47 0.76 -17.87
N LEU A 749 -21.12 0.07 -16.79
CA LEU A 749 -21.95 -0.91 -16.10
C LEU A 749 -22.51 -0.27 -14.82
N LEU A 750 -23.66 0.39 -14.95
CA LEU A 750 -24.26 1.22 -13.91
C LEU A 750 -25.24 0.39 -13.05
N SER A 751 -25.65 0.97 -11.90
CA SER A 751 -26.52 0.32 -10.93
C SER A 751 -27.73 -0.39 -11.56
N GLY A 752 -27.94 -1.63 -11.14
CA GLY A 752 -28.99 -2.54 -11.64
C GLY A 752 -28.70 -3.22 -12.98
N GLY A 753 -27.87 -2.61 -13.84
CA GLY A 753 -27.45 -3.20 -15.11
C GLY A 753 -26.63 -4.48 -14.92
N SER A 754 -26.73 -5.42 -15.86
CA SER A 754 -26.02 -6.70 -15.81
C SER A 754 -25.33 -7.04 -17.13
N LEU A 755 -24.05 -7.39 -17.10
CA LEU A 755 -23.33 -8.01 -18.22
C LEU A 755 -22.93 -9.44 -17.84
N VAL A 756 -23.41 -10.40 -18.63
CA VAL A 756 -23.33 -11.84 -18.40
C VAL A 756 -22.68 -12.51 -19.62
N GLY A 757 -21.77 -13.45 -19.38
CA GLY A 757 -21.21 -14.29 -20.44
C GLY A 757 -20.81 -15.68 -19.95
N SER A 758 -21.07 -16.71 -20.75
CA SER A 758 -21.19 -18.09 -20.28
C SER A 758 -20.50 -19.18 -21.12
N GLY A 759 -20.08 -18.90 -22.36
CA GLY A 759 -19.92 -19.93 -23.40
C GLY A 759 -18.68 -19.84 -24.28
N GLY A 760 -17.62 -19.12 -23.89
CA GLY A 760 -16.30 -19.24 -24.54
C GLY A 760 -16.00 -18.24 -25.66
N GLY A 761 -16.74 -17.15 -25.74
CA GLY A 761 -16.41 -15.96 -26.53
C GLY A 761 -15.24 -15.13 -25.99
N LYS A 762 -15.34 -13.79 -26.12
CA LYS A 762 -14.33 -12.81 -25.65
C LYS A 762 -14.98 -11.45 -25.42
N LEU A 763 -14.43 -10.67 -24.50
CA LEU A 763 -14.77 -9.26 -24.32
C LEU A 763 -13.50 -8.41 -24.49
N ASN A 764 -13.37 -7.71 -25.61
CA ASN A 764 -12.28 -6.77 -25.87
C ASN A 764 -12.78 -5.33 -25.63
N ILE A 765 -11.95 -4.49 -25.00
CA ILE A 765 -12.33 -3.15 -24.55
C ILE A 765 -11.16 -2.19 -24.78
N SER A 766 -11.37 -1.16 -25.60
CA SER A 766 -10.38 -0.11 -25.85
C SER A 766 -10.62 1.18 -25.06
N GLY A 767 -11.86 1.45 -24.65
CA GLY A 767 -12.18 2.57 -23.76
C GLY A 767 -11.98 2.24 -22.28
N ASN A 768 -12.56 3.08 -21.42
CA ASN A 768 -12.53 2.89 -19.96
C ASN A 768 -13.64 1.95 -19.49
N TRP A 769 -13.38 1.23 -18.41
CA TRP A 769 -14.36 0.44 -17.66
C TRP A 769 -14.84 1.21 -16.43
N ASN A 770 -16.15 1.40 -16.33
CA ASN A 770 -16.80 2.02 -15.18
C ASN A 770 -17.93 1.10 -14.68
N ASN A 771 -17.64 0.29 -13.65
CA ASN A 771 -18.66 -0.43 -12.91
C ASN A 771 -19.10 0.39 -11.68
N ALA A 772 -20.27 1.03 -11.79
CA ALA A 772 -20.89 1.84 -10.74
C ALA A 772 -22.05 1.08 -10.07
N GLY A 773 -21.78 -0.15 -9.62
CA GLY A 773 -22.73 -1.00 -8.90
C GLY A 773 -23.64 -1.87 -9.78
N GLY A 774 -23.21 -2.17 -11.01
CA GLY A 774 -23.83 -3.18 -11.86
C GLY A 774 -23.23 -4.58 -11.66
N THR A 775 -23.89 -5.58 -12.24
CA THR A 775 -23.53 -7.00 -12.11
C THR A 775 -22.64 -7.44 -13.28
N PHE A 776 -21.46 -7.98 -12.99
CA PHE A 776 -20.56 -8.57 -14.00
C PHE A 776 -20.35 -10.07 -13.70
N ILE A 777 -20.78 -10.95 -14.61
CA ILE A 777 -20.69 -12.40 -14.47
C ILE A 777 -20.18 -13.01 -15.78
N HIS A 778 -18.86 -13.16 -15.92
CA HIS A 778 -18.22 -13.67 -17.15
C HIS A 778 -17.54 -15.02 -16.89
N ASN A 779 -18.37 -16.07 -16.81
CA ASN A 779 -17.99 -17.39 -16.31
C ASN A 779 -17.13 -18.23 -17.27
N GLY A 780 -16.99 -17.81 -18.53
CA GLY A 780 -16.21 -18.53 -19.54
C GLY A 780 -14.76 -18.08 -19.73
N GLU A 781 -14.49 -16.76 -19.76
CA GLU A 781 -13.69 -16.20 -20.87
C GLU A 781 -12.62 -15.14 -20.50
N THR A 782 -11.97 -14.61 -21.54
CA THR A 782 -10.98 -13.53 -21.52
C THR A 782 -11.63 -12.16 -21.70
N VAL A 783 -11.42 -11.28 -20.72
CA VAL A 783 -11.53 -9.82 -20.90
C VAL A 783 -10.16 -9.31 -21.36
N THR A 784 -10.09 -8.73 -22.55
CA THR A 784 -8.91 -8.00 -23.06
C THR A 784 -9.13 -6.50 -22.91
N PHE A 785 -8.17 -5.84 -22.27
CA PHE A 785 -7.98 -4.39 -22.33
C PHE A 785 -6.91 -4.12 -23.41
N ASP A 786 -7.26 -3.43 -24.50
CA ASP A 786 -6.41 -3.27 -25.69
C ASP A 786 -6.20 -1.83 -26.17
N GLY A 787 -6.95 -0.85 -25.64
CA GLY A 787 -6.71 0.57 -25.85
C GLY A 787 -5.55 1.10 -25.00
N ALA A 788 -5.02 2.27 -25.32
CA ALA A 788 -3.74 2.74 -24.76
C ALA A 788 -3.78 3.01 -23.23
N ASN A 789 -4.20 4.22 -22.84
CA ASN A 789 -4.42 4.57 -21.44
C ASN A 789 -5.87 4.29 -21.05
N GLN A 790 -6.08 3.37 -20.10
CA GLN A 790 -7.41 2.89 -19.72
C GLN A 790 -7.60 2.93 -18.19
N ARG A 791 -8.78 3.36 -17.73
CA ARG A 791 -9.23 3.29 -16.34
C ARG A 791 -10.18 2.12 -16.13
N ILE A 792 -10.02 1.40 -15.03
CA ILE A 792 -10.96 0.39 -14.50
C ILE A 792 -11.51 0.90 -13.16
N SER A 793 -12.84 0.87 -13.02
CA SER A 793 -13.58 1.36 -11.84
C SER A 793 -14.54 0.29 -11.30
N GLY A 794 -14.92 0.42 -10.04
CA GLY A 794 -15.61 -0.62 -9.27
C GLY A 794 -14.70 -1.80 -8.89
N SER A 795 -15.15 -2.63 -7.95
CA SER A 795 -14.54 -3.94 -7.68
C SER A 795 -15.15 -4.98 -8.61
N ASN A 796 -14.32 -5.76 -9.32
CA ASN A 796 -14.78 -6.68 -10.37
C ASN A 796 -14.12 -8.07 -10.22
N THR A 797 -14.84 -9.12 -10.62
CA THR A 797 -14.34 -10.51 -10.63
C THR A 797 -14.19 -11.00 -12.06
N PHE A 798 -12.95 -11.15 -12.52
CA PHE A 798 -12.60 -11.66 -13.83
C PHE A 798 -12.28 -13.16 -13.78
N LYS A 799 -12.63 -13.91 -14.84
CA LYS A 799 -12.09 -15.27 -15.01
C LYS A 799 -10.72 -15.25 -15.67
N ILE A 800 -10.58 -14.56 -16.79
CA ILE A 800 -9.28 -14.24 -17.39
C ILE A 800 -9.24 -12.74 -17.65
N LEU A 801 -8.20 -12.07 -17.14
CA LEU A 801 -7.91 -10.66 -17.44
C LEU A 801 -6.62 -10.58 -18.24
N LYS A 802 -6.66 -9.83 -19.34
CA LYS A 802 -5.52 -9.61 -20.24
C LYS A 802 -5.35 -8.13 -20.54
N LYS A 803 -4.18 -7.56 -20.26
CA LYS A 803 -3.68 -6.34 -20.90
C LYS A 803 -2.31 -6.65 -21.50
N VAL A 804 -2.17 -6.44 -22.80
CA VAL A 804 -0.89 -6.56 -23.51
C VAL A 804 -0.75 -5.30 -24.37
N SER A 805 0.29 -4.51 -24.14
CA SER A 805 0.58 -3.33 -24.92
C SER A 805 1.65 -3.58 -25.98
N THR A 806 1.66 -2.73 -27.02
CA THR A 806 2.74 -2.60 -28.01
C THR A 806 3.51 -1.28 -27.88
N VAL A 807 3.21 -0.47 -26.86
CA VAL A 807 3.82 0.83 -26.51
C VAL A 807 3.83 1.05 -24.99
N SER A 808 4.32 2.20 -24.52
CA SER A 808 4.14 2.63 -23.11
C SER A 808 2.67 3.00 -22.83
N ASP A 809 1.98 2.17 -22.04
CA ASP A 809 0.54 2.30 -21.72
C ASP A 809 0.30 2.37 -20.21
N THR A 810 -0.80 3.01 -19.78
CA THR A 810 -1.23 3.05 -18.37
C THR A 810 -2.58 2.37 -18.15
N LEU A 811 -2.60 1.35 -17.28
CA LEU A 811 -3.82 0.74 -16.75
C LEU A 811 -4.05 1.25 -15.31
N THR A 812 -5.04 2.15 -15.16
CA THR A 812 -5.33 2.83 -13.90
C THR A 812 -6.54 2.20 -13.21
N PHE A 813 -6.40 1.82 -11.94
CA PHE A 813 -7.48 1.22 -11.15
C PHE A 813 -8.02 2.18 -10.10
N GLU A 814 -9.31 2.11 -9.83
CA GLU A 814 -9.96 2.90 -8.79
C GLU A 814 -9.39 2.61 -7.39
N ALA A 815 -9.11 3.66 -6.64
CA ALA A 815 -8.45 3.57 -5.34
C ALA A 815 -9.30 2.77 -4.34
N GLY A 816 -8.69 1.80 -3.66
CA GLY A 816 -9.38 0.87 -2.76
C GLY A 816 -10.26 -0.19 -3.43
N SER A 817 -10.48 -0.15 -4.75
CA SER A 817 -11.21 -1.20 -5.49
C SER A 817 -10.44 -2.53 -5.48
N THR A 818 -11.15 -3.66 -5.55
CA THR A 818 -10.56 -5.00 -5.63
C THR A 818 -10.87 -5.64 -6.98
N GLN A 819 -9.83 -6.03 -7.71
CA GLN A 819 -9.94 -6.80 -8.95
C GLN A 819 -9.53 -8.26 -8.68
N THR A 820 -10.50 -9.16 -8.55
CA THR A 820 -10.23 -10.60 -8.33
C THR A 820 -10.13 -11.31 -9.68
N ILE A 821 -9.11 -12.15 -9.87
CA ILE A 821 -8.92 -12.96 -11.08
C ILE A 821 -8.87 -14.43 -10.70
N VAL A 822 -9.96 -15.17 -10.98
CA VAL A 822 -10.11 -16.58 -10.56
C VAL A 822 -9.42 -17.58 -11.50
N GLY A 823 -8.96 -17.12 -12.66
CA GLY A 823 -8.23 -17.89 -13.66
C GLY A 823 -6.92 -17.19 -14.06
N LYS A 824 -6.71 -16.92 -15.35
CA LYS A 824 -5.43 -16.37 -15.82
C LYS A 824 -5.36 -14.84 -15.74
N LEU A 825 -4.33 -14.32 -15.09
CA LEU A 825 -3.89 -12.93 -15.21
C LEU A 825 -2.78 -12.83 -16.26
N THR A 826 -2.94 -11.97 -17.26
CA THR A 826 -1.90 -11.64 -18.26
C THR A 826 -1.71 -10.12 -18.31
N LEU A 827 -0.52 -9.63 -17.93
CA LEU A 827 -0.20 -8.20 -17.92
C LEU A 827 1.16 -8.00 -18.57
N LYS A 828 1.23 -7.35 -19.74
CA LYS A 828 2.50 -7.14 -20.45
C LYS A 828 2.64 -5.75 -21.06
N GLY A 829 3.78 -5.12 -20.83
CA GLY A 829 4.32 -4.10 -21.73
C GLY A 829 4.86 -4.71 -23.02
N ALA A 830 5.44 -3.88 -23.89
CA ALA A 830 5.92 -4.30 -25.20
C ALA A 830 7.39 -4.74 -25.19
N ASP A 831 8.24 -3.95 -24.52
CA ASP A 831 9.67 -4.19 -24.37
C ASP A 831 10.24 -3.42 -23.15
N ALA A 832 11.55 -3.56 -22.92
CA ALA A 832 12.30 -2.99 -21.80
C ALA A 832 12.22 -1.45 -21.65
N ASN A 833 11.82 -0.72 -22.69
CA ASN A 833 11.60 0.73 -22.71
C ASN A 833 10.10 1.10 -22.76
N ASN A 834 9.23 0.13 -23.08
CA ASN A 834 7.81 0.31 -23.34
C ASN A 834 6.98 -0.49 -22.31
N LEU A 835 7.13 -0.10 -21.04
CA LEU A 835 6.51 -0.79 -19.91
C LEU A 835 5.00 -0.52 -19.81
N LEU A 836 4.25 -1.50 -19.32
CA LEU A 836 2.86 -1.32 -18.91
C LEU A 836 2.81 -0.75 -17.48
N SER A 837 2.40 0.51 -17.35
CA SER A 837 2.20 1.19 -16.07
C SER A 837 0.89 0.77 -15.40
N LEU A 838 0.94 0.11 -14.25
CA LEU A 838 -0.19 -0.06 -13.34
C LEU A 838 -0.21 1.08 -12.33
N ARG A 839 -1.37 1.72 -12.12
CA ARG A 839 -1.53 2.91 -11.26
C ARG A 839 -2.83 2.87 -10.47
N SER A 840 -2.87 3.56 -9.33
CA SER A 840 -4.11 3.97 -8.67
C SER A 840 -4.62 5.30 -9.20
N THR A 841 -5.95 5.50 -9.23
CA THR A 841 -6.60 6.80 -9.46
C THR A 841 -6.29 7.86 -8.40
N VAL A 842 -5.81 7.47 -7.21
CA VAL A 842 -5.44 8.38 -6.11
C VAL A 842 -4.07 7.98 -5.60
N SER A 843 -3.06 8.83 -5.82
CA SER A 843 -1.69 8.49 -5.40
C SER A 843 -1.57 8.39 -3.88
N GLY A 844 -0.74 7.47 -3.40
CA GLY A 844 -0.66 7.07 -2.00
C GLY A 844 -1.76 6.08 -1.55
N THR A 845 -2.86 5.94 -2.30
CA THR A 845 -3.97 5.04 -1.93
C THR A 845 -4.00 3.81 -2.83
N GLN A 846 -3.71 2.64 -2.28
CA GLN A 846 -3.58 1.40 -3.07
C GLN A 846 -4.90 0.96 -3.72
N PHE A 847 -4.84 0.52 -4.99
CA PHE A 847 -5.85 -0.40 -5.54
C PHE A 847 -5.48 -1.85 -5.17
N LYS A 848 -6.44 -2.77 -5.21
CA LYS A 848 -6.22 -4.19 -4.88
C LYS A 848 -6.37 -5.09 -6.10
N ILE A 849 -5.48 -6.07 -6.22
CA ILE A 849 -5.58 -7.16 -7.20
C ILE A 849 -5.44 -8.50 -6.47
N ASP A 850 -6.24 -9.50 -6.85
CA ASP A 850 -6.25 -10.84 -6.25
C ASP A 850 -6.21 -11.92 -7.34
N PRO A 851 -5.01 -12.27 -7.84
CA PRO A 851 -4.83 -13.31 -8.84
C PRO A 851 -4.79 -14.71 -8.19
N GLN A 852 -5.94 -15.37 -8.14
CA GLN A 852 -6.12 -16.66 -7.45
C GLN A 852 -5.61 -17.88 -8.25
N SER A 853 -5.12 -17.67 -9.48
CA SER A 853 -4.64 -18.74 -10.37
C SER A 853 -3.52 -18.19 -11.29
N THR A 854 -3.26 -18.86 -12.42
CA THR A 854 -2.08 -18.67 -13.30
C THR A 854 -1.80 -17.22 -13.71
N ARG A 855 -0.51 -16.86 -13.79
CA ARG A 855 -0.03 -15.50 -14.02
C ARG A 855 0.99 -15.49 -15.17
N ASP A 856 0.97 -14.45 -15.99
CA ASP A 856 1.80 -14.31 -17.19
C ASP A 856 2.16 -12.83 -17.38
N ILE A 857 3.23 -12.40 -16.71
CA ILE A 857 3.55 -10.99 -16.45
C ILE A 857 4.98 -10.69 -16.91
N ALA A 858 5.19 -9.57 -17.62
CA ALA A 858 6.50 -9.11 -18.09
C ALA A 858 6.44 -7.61 -18.47
N PHE A 859 7.57 -6.89 -18.49
CA PHE A 859 7.63 -5.48 -18.92
C PHE A 859 6.63 -4.56 -18.17
N LEU A 860 6.63 -4.59 -16.83
CA LEU A 860 5.68 -3.82 -15.99
C LEU A 860 6.36 -2.69 -15.21
N ASP A 861 5.61 -1.61 -15.01
CA ASP A 861 5.88 -0.56 -14.02
C ASP A 861 4.67 -0.53 -13.07
N ILE A 862 4.86 -0.65 -11.75
CA ILE A 862 3.75 -0.73 -10.79
C ILE A 862 3.86 0.38 -9.77
N LYS A 863 2.74 1.06 -9.46
CA LYS A 863 2.65 2.03 -8.37
C LYS A 863 1.31 1.96 -7.66
N ASP A 864 1.30 2.23 -6.36
CA ASP A 864 0.10 2.37 -5.54
C ASP A 864 -0.80 1.11 -5.64
N SER A 865 -0.21 -0.08 -5.46
CA SER A 865 -0.88 -1.37 -5.73
C SER A 865 -0.70 -2.40 -4.61
N ASN A 866 -1.78 -3.10 -4.27
CA ASN A 866 -1.81 -4.18 -3.28
C ASN A 866 -2.22 -5.50 -3.95
N ASN A 867 -1.26 -6.38 -4.16
CA ASN A 867 -1.50 -7.73 -4.64
C ASN A 867 -1.77 -8.67 -3.45
N ILE A 868 -3.05 -8.99 -3.23
CA ILE A 868 -3.56 -9.77 -2.09
C ILE A 868 -2.97 -11.18 -2.07
N ASN A 869 -2.63 -11.73 -3.24
CA ASN A 869 -2.07 -13.06 -3.40
C ASN A 869 -0.66 -12.94 -4.03
N PRO A 870 0.41 -12.90 -3.23
CA PRO A 870 1.72 -12.40 -3.67
C PRO A 870 2.27 -13.05 -4.94
N THR A 871 2.85 -12.25 -5.83
CA THR A 871 3.36 -12.65 -7.15
C THR A 871 4.85 -12.38 -7.25
N ILE A 872 5.63 -13.42 -7.55
CA ILE A 872 6.97 -13.26 -8.10
C ILE A 872 6.83 -12.82 -9.56
N ILE A 873 7.35 -11.64 -9.88
CA ILE A 873 7.47 -11.10 -11.23
C ILE A 873 8.88 -11.40 -11.70
N ASP A 874 9.02 -12.20 -12.75
CA ASP A 874 10.29 -12.38 -13.47
C ASP A 874 10.68 -11.06 -14.16
N CYS A 875 11.63 -10.35 -13.57
CA CYS A 875 12.10 -9.05 -14.02
C CYS A 875 13.30 -9.16 -14.97
N SER A 876 13.65 -10.37 -15.46
CA SER A 876 14.65 -10.55 -16.55
C SER A 876 14.25 -9.79 -17.84
N SER A 877 12.99 -9.39 -17.92
CA SER A 877 12.39 -8.55 -18.96
C SER A 877 12.45 -7.03 -18.69
N ASN A 878 13.09 -6.55 -17.62
CA ASN A 878 12.89 -5.24 -16.98
C ASN A 878 11.48 -5.06 -16.41
N CYS A 879 11.38 -4.78 -15.11
CA CYS A 879 10.20 -4.21 -14.47
C CYS A 879 10.64 -3.11 -13.48
N VAL A 880 9.71 -2.22 -13.14
CA VAL A 880 9.95 -1.06 -12.25
C VAL A 880 8.97 -1.08 -11.08
N ASP A 881 9.50 -0.98 -9.87
CA ASP A 881 8.71 -0.62 -8.68
C ASP A 881 8.73 0.91 -8.53
N SER A 882 7.62 1.56 -8.88
CA SER A 882 7.43 3.01 -8.74
C SER A 882 6.87 3.41 -7.35
N GLY A 883 6.85 2.48 -6.40
CA GLY A 883 6.58 2.71 -4.98
C GLY A 883 5.15 2.46 -4.51
N ASN A 884 5.00 2.36 -3.18
CA ASN A 884 3.76 2.07 -2.47
C ASN A 884 3.08 0.75 -2.92
N ASN A 885 3.88 -0.28 -3.13
CA ASN A 885 3.43 -1.60 -3.57
C ASN A 885 3.49 -2.63 -2.43
N VAL A 886 2.53 -3.57 -2.42
CA VAL A 886 2.43 -4.69 -1.47
C VAL A 886 2.15 -5.97 -2.24
N GLY A 887 2.82 -7.07 -1.89
CA GLY A 887 2.61 -8.39 -2.51
C GLY A 887 3.10 -8.55 -3.94
N TRP A 888 3.75 -7.54 -4.51
CA TRP A 888 4.52 -7.64 -5.75
C TRP A 888 5.98 -7.89 -5.38
N LEU A 889 6.56 -9.00 -5.86
CA LEU A 889 7.94 -9.40 -5.58
C LEU A 889 8.71 -9.33 -6.90
N PHE A 890 9.60 -8.34 -7.04
CA PHE A 890 10.32 -8.06 -8.29
C PHE A 890 11.64 -8.83 -8.33
N ASP A 891 11.76 -9.81 -9.23
CA ASP A 891 12.90 -10.72 -9.27
C ASP A 891 13.87 -10.52 -10.44
N THR A 892 15.04 -9.97 -10.11
CA THR A 892 16.36 -10.31 -10.71
C THR A 892 17.41 -10.27 -9.60
N ARG A 893 17.40 -9.17 -8.84
CA ARG A 893 18.18 -8.97 -7.61
C ARG A 893 17.73 -9.83 -6.42
N ALA A 894 16.59 -10.52 -6.52
CA ALA A 894 16.12 -11.44 -5.48
C ALA A 894 16.70 -12.85 -5.67
N GLN A 895 16.78 -13.35 -6.90
CA GLN A 895 17.48 -14.59 -7.22
C GLN A 895 18.97 -14.54 -6.83
N GLU A 896 19.68 -13.44 -7.11
CA GLU A 896 21.08 -13.27 -6.68
C GLU A 896 21.25 -13.40 -5.15
N ALA A 897 20.33 -12.81 -4.37
CA ALA A 897 20.31 -12.94 -2.91
C ALA A 897 19.92 -14.35 -2.43
N GLN A 898 19.01 -15.05 -3.14
CA GLN A 898 18.66 -16.44 -2.85
C GLN A 898 19.77 -17.43 -3.20
N ASP A 899 20.56 -17.17 -4.24
CA ASP A 899 21.72 -17.99 -4.62
C ASP A 899 22.89 -17.80 -3.65
N LEU A 900 23.13 -16.56 -3.20
CA LEU A 900 24.04 -16.24 -2.09
C LEU A 900 23.63 -16.97 -0.80
N ILE A 901 22.36 -16.91 -0.41
CA ILE A 901 21.89 -17.56 0.82
C ILE A 901 21.80 -19.08 0.68
N THR A 902 21.50 -19.62 -0.51
CA THR A 902 21.60 -21.06 -0.77
C THR A 902 23.05 -21.54 -0.64
N THR A 903 24.01 -20.72 -1.06
CA THR A 903 25.45 -20.96 -0.90
C THR A 903 25.87 -20.89 0.58
N ILE A 904 25.38 -19.90 1.35
CA ILE A 904 25.62 -19.81 2.80
C ILE A 904 25.01 -21.02 3.53
N ARG A 905 23.79 -21.46 3.18
CA ARG A 905 23.19 -22.69 3.76
C ARG A 905 24.01 -23.95 3.45
N THR A 906 24.57 -24.11 2.23
CA THR A 906 25.45 -25.25 1.94
C THR A 906 26.80 -25.15 2.64
N MET A 907 27.30 -23.93 2.93
CA MET A 907 28.47 -23.71 3.78
C MET A 907 28.20 -24.13 5.24
N VAL A 908 27.03 -23.84 5.81
CA VAL A 908 26.64 -24.34 7.15
C VAL A 908 26.66 -25.88 7.17
N THR A 909 26.01 -26.56 6.22
CA THR A 909 26.03 -28.04 6.17
C THR A 909 27.44 -28.62 5.91
N SER A 910 28.29 -27.88 5.20
CA SER A 910 29.71 -28.25 5.06
C SER A 910 30.47 -28.10 6.40
N ALA A 911 30.18 -27.05 7.17
CA ALA A 911 30.74 -26.86 8.50
C ALA A 911 30.23 -27.91 9.51
N GLU A 912 28.94 -28.27 9.50
CA GLU A 912 28.40 -29.38 10.29
C GLU A 912 29.11 -30.71 9.96
N THR A 913 29.42 -30.94 8.68
CA THR A 913 30.18 -32.12 8.23
C THR A 913 31.64 -32.09 8.72
N GLN A 914 32.27 -30.90 8.76
CA GLN A 914 33.61 -30.74 9.34
C GLN A 914 33.58 -30.87 10.87
N LEU A 915 32.52 -30.42 11.57
CA LEU A 915 32.37 -30.63 13.00
C LEU A 915 32.28 -32.12 13.36
N GLU A 916 31.52 -32.89 12.59
CA GLU A 916 31.46 -34.34 12.79
C GLU A 916 32.81 -35.02 12.46
N THR A 917 33.59 -34.43 11.53
CA THR A 917 34.98 -34.84 11.27
C THR A 917 35.90 -34.50 12.45
N VAL A 918 35.74 -33.33 13.08
CA VAL A 918 36.46 -32.94 14.31
C VAL A 918 36.09 -33.84 15.48
N ARG A 919 34.80 -34.15 15.68
CA ARG A 919 34.34 -35.07 16.73
C ARG A 919 34.86 -36.48 16.52
N ALA A 920 34.82 -37.00 15.29
CA ALA A 920 35.40 -38.31 14.99
C ALA A 920 36.94 -38.33 15.16
N ALA A 921 37.63 -37.25 14.79
CA ALA A 921 39.06 -37.09 15.04
C ALA A 921 39.38 -36.89 16.53
N HIS A 922 38.45 -36.35 17.32
CA HIS A 922 38.56 -36.21 18.78
C HIS A 922 38.32 -37.54 19.50
N GLU A 923 37.33 -38.33 19.08
CA GLU A 923 37.13 -39.72 19.55
C GLU A 923 38.29 -40.65 19.16
N ALA A 924 39.01 -40.34 18.07
CA ALA A 924 40.24 -41.01 17.65
C ALA A 924 41.53 -40.27 18.09
N GLU A 925 41.40 -39.21 18.88
CA GLU A 925 42.46 -38.43 19.52
C GLU A 925 43.55 -37.85 18.57
N ASP A 926 43.25 -37.76 17.27
CA ASP A 926 44.14 -37.23 16.23
C ASP A 926 44.05 -35.70 16.15
N LEU A 927 44.88 -35.05 16.97
CA LEU A 927 45.08 -33.60 16.97
C LEU A 927 45.47 -33.03 15.59
N THR A 928 46.10 -33.82 14.72
CA THR A 928 46.47 -33.38 13.35
C THR A 928 45.24 -33.31 12.46
N SER A 929 44.36 -34.32 12.50
CA SER A 929 43.09 -34.30 11.78
C SER A 929 42.12 -33.25 12.32
N VAL A 930 42.06 -33.05 13.65
CA VAL A 930 41.32 -31.92 14.25
C VAL A 930 41.84 -30.58 13.73
N GLY A 931 43.16 -30.36 13.72
CA GLY A 931 43.77 -29.14 13.20
C GLY A 931 43.48 -28.90 11.71
N ASN A 932 43.56 -29.94 10.88
CA ASN A 932 43.23 -29.86 9.45
C ASN A 932 41.75 -29.50 9.19
N ALA A 933 40.83 -30.10 9.95
CA ALA A 933 39.41 -29.77 9.86
C ALA A 933 39.11 -28.35 10.37
N LEU A 934 39.86 -27.85 11.37
CA LEU A 934 39.75 -26.46 11.84
C LEU A 934 40.20 -25.45 10.77
N VAL A 935 41.23 -25.78 9.97
CA VAL A 935 41.63 -24.97 8.80
C VAL A 935 40.55 -24.98 7.71
N ALA A 936 39.92 -26.13 7.46
CA ALA A 936 38.79 -26.21 6.52
C ALA A 936 37.58 -25.39 7.01
N LEU A 937 37.25 -25.44 8.30
CA LEU A 937 36.21 -24.62 8.91
C LEU A 937 36.48 -23.12 8.80
N ASN A 938 37.71 -22.66 9.07
CA ASN A 938 38.08 -21.26 8.89
C ASN A 938 37.96 -20.82 7.42
N THR A 939 38.34 -21.68 6.47
CA THR A 939 38.15 -21.41 5.02
C THR A 939 36.67 -21.28 4.65
N ILE A 940 35.80 -22.09 5.28
CA ILE A 940 34.34 -22.01 5.12
C ILE A 940 33.81 -20.69 5.73
N LEU A 941 34.30 -20.28 6.90
CA LEU A 941 33.92 -19.02 7.55
C LEU A 941 34.31 -17.79 6.71
N GLU A 942 35.55 -17.72 6.20
CA GLU A 942 36.00 -16.63 5.31
C GLU A 942 35.13 -16.54 4.05
N SER A 943 34.73 -17.69 3.51
CA SER A 943 33.83 -17.77 2.34
C SER A 943 32.41 -17.30 2.67
N ALA A 944 31.87 -17.69 3.83
CA ALA A 944 30.55 -17.28 4.29
C ALA A 944 30.48 -15.78 4.64
N GLN A 945 31.52 -15.25 5.28
CA GLN A 945 31.68 -13.80 5.55
C GLN A 945 31.82 -12.99 4.26
N SER A 946 32.50 -13.52 3.24
CA SER A 946 32.57 -12.88 1.92
C SER A 946 31.20 -12.81 1.25
N ALA A 947 30.38 -13.86 1.35
CA ALA A 947 29.00 -13.87 0.85
C ALA A 947 28.07 -12.95 1.66
N GLN A 948 28.25 -12.88 2.99
CA GLN A 948 27.55 -11.96 3.88
C GLN A 948 27.85 -10.49 3.52
N ALA A 949 29.12 -10.14 3.29
CA ALA A 949 29.54 -8.80 2.88
C ALA A 949 28.90 -8.39 1.54
N ALA A 950 28.89 -9.29 0.54
CA ALA A 950 28.22 -9.03 -0.74
C ALA A 950 26.70 -8.77 -0.60
N LEU A 951 26.04 -9.42 0.38
CA LEU A 951 24.62 -9.18 0.71
C LEU A 951 24.39 -7.86 1.48
N GLN A 952 25.42 -7.32 2.14
CA GLN A 952 25.37 -6.04 2.86
C GLN A 952 25.66 -4.85 1.93
N GLU A 953 26.67 -4.94 1.05
CA GLU A 953 27.02 -3.86 0.10
C GLU A 953 25.96 -3.63 -0.98
N ALA A 954 25.19 -4.66 -1.34
CA ALA A 954 24.16 -4.58 -2.37
C ALA A 954 23.00 -3.65 -1.95
N ARG A 955 22.85 -2.53 -2.65
CA ARG A 955 21.72 -1.60 -2.51
C ARG A 955 20.42 -2.21 -3.03
N PHE A 956 19.61 -2.71 -2.10
CA PHE A 956 18.25 -3.19 -2.33
C PHE A 956 17.20 -2.25 -1.71
N ASP A 957 17.21 -0.99 -2.12
CA ASP A 957 16.25 0.02 -1.64
C ASP A 957 14.79 -0.43 -1.91
N GLY A 958 14.03 -0.73 -0.85
CA GLY A 958 12.57 -0.99 -0.88
C GLY A 958 12.08 -2.43 -0.65
N LEU A 959 12.95 -3.45 -0.66
CA LEU A 959 12.51 -4.86 -0.54
C LEU A 959 12.30 -5.31 0.93
N SER A 960 11.05 -5.29 1.39
CA SER A 960 10.63 -5.64 2.77
C SER A 960 10.83 -7.12 3.20
N GLY A 961 11.61 -7.90 2.45
CA GLY A 961 12.04 -9.25 2.81
C GLY A 961 13.55 -9.37 3.03
N ILE A 962 14.36 -8.38 2.64
CA ILE A 962 15.82 -8.52 2.63
C ILE A 962 16.44 -8.40 4.02
N ASP A 963 15.83 -7.68 4.95
CA ASP A 963 16.32 -7.68 6.33
C ASP A 963 16.09 -9.04 7.02
N LEU A 964 15.07 -9.81 6.59
CA LEU A 964 14.90 -11.20 7.03
C LEU A 964 16.03 -12.10 6.49
N LEU A 965 16.43 -11.87 5.24
CA LEU A 965 17.49 -12.60 4.54
C LEU A 965 18.89 -12.24 5.06
N ARG A 966 19.12 -10.98 5.45
CA ARG A 966 20.33 -10.55 6.18
C ARG A 966 20.42 -11.22 7.54
N ASN A 967 19.35 -11.18 8.34
CA ASN A 967 19.29 -11.90 9.62
C ASN A 967 19.54 -13.42 9.47
N GLU A 968 19.11 -14.04 8.36
CA GLU A 968 19.41 -15.46 8.07
C GLU A 968 20.90 -15.68 7.75
N ALA A 969 21.54 -14.79 6.98
CA ALA A 969 22.98 -14.83 6.70
C ALA A 969 23.83 -14.56 7.96
N ASP A 970 23.43 -13.58 8.77
CA ASP A 970 24.09 -13.23 10.03
C ASP A 970 24.01 -14.39 11.04
N GLN A 971 22.85 -15.05 11.15
CA GLN A 971 22.68 -16.25 11.97
C GLN A 971 23.53 -17.42 11.44
N ALA A 972 23.56 -17.67 10.13
CA ALA A 972 24.36 -18.75 9.55
C ALA A 972 25.87 -18.57 9.76
N VAL A 973 26.37 -17.32 9.72
CA VAL A 973 27.77 -17.01 10.08
C VAL A 973 28.01 -17.21 11.59
N ALA A 974 27.07 -16.82 12.45
CA ALA A 974 27.15 -17.09 13.89
C ALA A 974 27.13 -18.61 14.22
N ASP A 975 26.35 -19.39 13.47
CA ASP A 975 26.30 -20.85 13.62
C ASP A 975 27.66 -21.49 13.23
N ILE A 976 28.28 -21.06 12.11
CA ILE A 976 29.63 -21.50 11.72
C ILE A 976 30.69 -21.07 12.76
N GLN A 977 30.56 -19.87 13.34
CA GLN A 977 31.45 -19.43 14.44
C GLN A 977 31.25 -20.27 15.71
N SER A 978 30.02 -20.67 16.03
CA SER A 978 29.74 -21.60 17.14
C SER A 978 30.34 -22.98 16.88
N ILE A 979 30.26 -23.49 15.63
CA ILE A 979 30.89 -24.74 15.20
C ILE A 979 32.42 -24.67 15.34
N ILE A 980 33.04 -23.57 14.93
CA ILE A 980 34.49 -23.34 15.13
C ILE A 980 34.84 -23.25 16.61
N THR A 981 33.98 -22.65 17.43
CA THR A 981 34.19 -22.55 18.89
C THR A 981 34.13 -23.92 19.55
N GLU A 982 33.15 -24.78 19.21
CA GLU A 982 33.09 -26.18 19.68
C GLU A 982 34.32 -26.97 19.21
N SER A 983 34.70 -26.82 17.93
CA SER A 983 35.85 -27.51 17.34
C SER A 983 37.18 -27.09 17.98
N THR A 984 37.31 -25.82 18.36
CA THR A 984 38.47 -25.28 19.06
C THR A 984 38.52 -25.77 20.50
N LEU A 985 37.38 -25.83 21.19
CA LEU A 985 37.31 -26.40 22.55
C LEU A 985 37.74 -27.88 22.57
N LEU A 986 37.32 -28.67 21.58
CA LEU A 986 37.73 -30.08 21.43
C LEU A 986 39.24 -30.21 21.12
N ARG A 987 39.81 -29.30 20.32
CA ARG A 987 41.27 -29.23 20.13
C ARG A 987 41.98 -28.92 21.45
N ASP A 988 41.51 -27.90 22.17
CA ASP A 988 42.13 -27.43 23.41
C ASP A 988 42.02 -28.46 24.54
N GLU A 989 40.97 -29.29 24.54
CA GLU A 989 40.85 -30.46 25.40
C GLU A 989 41.94 -31.52 25.09
N LEU A 990 42.16 -31.85 23.82
CA LEU A 990 43.26 -32.75 23.41
C LEU A 990 44.65 -32.17 23.72
N GLU A 991 44.88 -30.88 23.44
CA GLU A 991 46.14 -30.21 23.75
C GLU A 991 46.38 -30.21 25.27
N THR A 992 45.36 -29.95 26.09
CA THR A 992 45.48 -30.05 27.56
C THR A 992 45.84 -31.47 28.00
N ARG A 993 45.13 -32.49 27.49
CA ARG A 993 45.39 -33.90 27.81
C ARG A 993 46.79 -34.35 27.37
N LEU A 994 47.31 -33.84 26.26
CA LEU A 994 48.67 -34.10 25.79
C LEU A 994 49.73 -33.44 26.70
N ASN A 995 49.50 -32.19 27.13
CA ASN A 995 50.37 -31.50 28.09
C ASN A 995 50.39 -32.21 29.46
N ASP A 996 49.25 -32.73 29.94
CA ASP A 996 49.19 -33.54 31.17
C ASP A 996 50.03 -34.83 31.03
N ILE A 997 49.94 -35.51 29.88
CA ILE A 997 50.76 -36.69 29.55
C ILE A 997 52.25 -36.35 29.57
N GLU A 998 52.68 -35.27 28.92
CA GLU A 998 54.07 -34.80 29.00
C GLU A 998 54.48 -34.48 30.44
N GLY A 999 53.60 -33.88 31.24
CA GLY A 999 53.81 -33.60 32.67
C GLY A 999 54.06 -34.86 33.51
N PHE A 1000 53.28 -35.93 33.30
CA PHE A 1000 53.52 -37.22 33.97
C PHE A 1000 54.87 -37.81 33.58
N ILE A 1001 55.23 -37.77 32.29
CA ILE A 1001 56.51 -38.31 31.79
C ILE A 1001 57.69 -37.52 32.36
N GLN A 1002 57.63 -36.19 32.40
CA GLN A 1002 58.66 -35.36 33.04
C GLN A 1002 58.77 -35.63 34.55
N THR A 1003 57.65 -35.91 35.23
CA THR A 1003 57.65 -36.31 36.65
C THR A 1003 58.39 -37.64 36.86
N VAL A 1004 58.17 -38.63 35.99
CA VAL A 1004 58.91 -39.91 36.03
C VAL A 1004 60.40 -39.74 35.72
N ARG A 1005 60.74 -38.92 34.72
CA ARG A 1005 62.14 -38.60 34.36
C ARG A 1005 62.88 -37.87 35.50
N MET A 1006 62.23 -36.90 36.16
CA MET A 1006 62.77 -36.23 37.33
C MET A 1006 63.01 -37.21 38.48
N ALA A 1007 61.99 -38.00 38.85
CA ALA A 1007 62.11 -38.98 39.93
C ALA A 1007 63.21 -40.03 39.67
N LEU A 1008 63.43 -40.41 38.40
CA LEU A 1008 64.57 -41.27 38.01
C LEU A 1008 65.91 -40.56 38.21
N ALA A 1009 66.06 -39.32 37.74
CA ALA A 1009 67.29 -38.55 37.89
C ALA A 1009 67.63 -38.25 39.36
N GLU A 1010 66.61 -37.92 40.17
CA GLU A 1010 66.74 -37.69 41.60
C GLU A 1010 67.09 -38.99 42.34
N ALA A 1011 66.48 -40.12 41.99
CA ALA A 1011 66.87 -41.44 42.53
C ALA A 1011 68.31 -41.84 42.13
N GLN A 1012 68.72 -41.54 40.89
CA GLN A 1012 70.09 -41.79 40.42
C GLN A 1012 71.15 -40.91 41.11
N ALA A 1013 70.76 -39.72 41.60
CA ALA A 1013 71.59 -38.92 42.49
C ALA A 1013 71.60 -39.47 43.92
N GLU A 1014 70.42 -39.81 44.46
CA GLU A 1014 70.25 -40.19 45.87
C GLU A 1014 70.81 -41.59 46.19
N ILE A 1015 70.98 -42.47 45.20
CA ILE A 1015 71.74 -43.71 45.41
C ILE A 1015 73.26 -43.46 45.53
N VAL A 1016 73.78 -42.33 45.05
CA VAL A 1016 75.18 -41.96 45.26
C VAL A 1016 75.37 -41.47 46.69
N THR A 1017 74.53 -40.55 47.17
CA THR A 1017 74.56 -40.10 48.58
C THR A 1017 74.32 -41.26 49.55
N LEU A 1018 73.45 -42.22 49.23
CA LEU A 1018 73.28 -43.44 50.03
C LEU A 1018 74.56 -44.30 50.07
N ARG A 1019 75.23 -44.50 48.93
CA ARG A 1019 76.51 -45.25 48.88
C ARG A 1019 77.63 -44.53 49.64
N ASP A 1020 77.74 -43.21 49.49
CA ASP A 1020 78.70 -42.38 50.23
C ASP A 1020 78.44 -42.45 51.74
N ALA A 1021 77.17 -42.40 52.16
CA ALA A 1021 76.76 -42.58 53.56
C ALA A 1021 77.01 -44.01 54.08
N HIS A 1022 76.91 -45.02 53.19
CA HIS A 1022 77.24 -46.42 53.53
C HIS A 1022 78.75 -46.63 53.72
N GLU A 1023 79.59 -46.02 52.88
CA GLU A 1023 81.05 -46.03 53.03
C GLU A 1023 81.50 -45.22 54.26
N ALA A 1024 80.71 -44.22 54.68
CA ALA A 1024 80.90 -43.45 55.92
C ALA A 1024 80.22 -44.07 57.17
N GLU A 1025 79.57 -45.23 57.04
CA GLU A 1025 78.87 -45.97 58.11
C GLU A 1025 77.72 -45.19 58.80
N ASP A 1026 77.21 -44.12 58.19
CA ASP A 1026 76.14 -43.27 58.72
C ASP A 1026 74.76 -43.88 58.43
N LEU A 1027 74.37 -44.87 59.24
CA LEU A 1027 73.06 -45.54 59.17
C LEU A 1027 71.86 -44.56 59.22
N PRO A 1028 71.85 -43.47 60.01
CA PRO A 1028 70.84 -42.41 59.91
C PRO A 1028 70.73 -41.75 58.53
N GLN A 1029 71.85 -41.42 57.87
CA GLN A 1029 71.83 -40.85 56.51
C GLN A 1029 71.43 -41.90 55.48
N VAL A 1030 71.97 -43.13 55.54
CA VAL A 1030 71.53 -44.25 54.67
C VAL A 1030 70.02 -44.48 54.78
N THR A 1031 69.45 -44.40 55.98
CA THR A 1031 68.00 -44.49 56.21
C THR A 1031 67.25 -43.29 55.61
N THR A 1032 67.82 -42.09 55.67
CA THR A 1032 67.23 -40.86 55.11
C THR A 1032 67.21 -40.90 53.59
N SER A 1033 68.33 -41.23 52.94
CA SER A 1033 68.44 -41.42 51.50
C SER A 1033 67.55 -42.56 50.99
N LEU A 1034 67.45 -43.69 51.73
CA LEU A 1034 66.55 -44.79 51.35
C LEU A 1034 65.07 -44.38 51.40
N ASN A 1035 64.68 -43.57 52.39
CA ASN A 1035 63.33 -43.01 52.45
C ASN A 1035 63.05 -42.06 51.27
N LEU A 1036 64.03 -41.25 50.85
CA LEU A 1036 63.88 -40.36 49.70
C LEU A 1036 63.85 -41.12 48.37
N LEU A 1037 64.70 -42.14 48.18
CA LEU A 1037 64.62 -43.11 47.09
C LEU A 1037 63.24 -43.78 47.01
N THR A 1038 62.66 -44.14 48.17
CA THR A 1038 61.32 -44.73 48.26
C THR A 1038 60.20 -43.71 47.95
N ALA A 1039 60.37 -42.44 48.31
CA ALA A 1039 59.46 -41.36 47.94
C ALA A 1039 59.51 -41.07 46.43
N ASN A 1040 60.71 -41.09 45.82
CA ASN A 1040 60.90 -40.92 44.39
C ASN A 1040 60.29 -42.11 43.62
N LEU A 1041 60.46 -43.34 44.12
CA LEU A 1041 59.76 -44.52 43.59
C LEU A 1041 58.24 -44.35 43.64
N THR A 1042 57.69 -43.93 44.79
CA THR A 1042 56.25 -43.73 44.97
C THR A 1042 55.71 -42.65 44.03
N SER A 1043 56.49 -41.59 43.81
CA SER A 1043 56.15 -40.48 42.89
C SER A 1043 56.17 -40.92 41.43
N ALA A 1044 57.22 -41.66 41.01
CA ALA A 1044 57.31 -42.23 39.67
C ALA A 1044 56.20 -43.26 39.40
N GLN A 1045 55.89 -44.12 40.37
CA GLN A 1045 54.76 -45.06 40.28
C GLN A 1045 53.42 -44.32 40.14
N SER A 1046 53.18 -43.28 40.94
CA SER A 1046 51.94 -42.49 40.86
C SER A 1046 51.79 -41.77 39.52
N ALA A 1047 52.88 -41.25 38.96
CA ALA A 1047 52.88 -40.60 37.65
C ALA A 1047 52.70 -41.61 36.49
N ARG A 1048 53.39 -42.77 36.55
CA ARG A 1048 53.16 -43.89 35.61
C ARG A 1048 51.71 -44.39 35.68
N ASP A 1049 51.15 -44.55 36.88
CA ASP A 1049 49.79 -45.05 37.04
C ASP A 1049 48.75 -44.04 36.55
N SER A 1050 49.04 -42.73 36.67
CA SER A 1050 48.25 -41.67 36.03
C SER A 1050 48.36 -41.69 34.50
N LEU A 1051 49.55 -41.99 33.96
CA LEU A 1051 49.78 -42.18 32.51
C LEU A 1051 49.10 -43.45 31.96
N ASN A 1052 48.99 -44.51 32.77
CA ASN A 1052 48.35 -45.77 32.40
C ASN A 1052 46.81 -45.75 32.60
N ASP A 1053 46.27 -44.94 33.52
CA ASP A 1053 44.83 -44.63 33.60
C ASP A 1053 44.43 -43.54 32.59
N SER A 1054 45.39 -42.81 32.01
CA SER A 1054 45.13 -41.89 30.90
C SER A 1054 44.59 -42.67 29.71
N ARG A 1055 43.35 -42.34 29.32
CA ARG A 1055 42.54 -43.08 28.35
C ARG A 1055 42.99 -42.94 26.88
N PHE A 1056 44.21 -42.43 26.67
CA PHE A 1056 44.74 -42.13 25.35
C PHE A 1056 45.16 -43.45 24.65
N ASP A 1057 44.60 -43.72 23.46
CA ASP A 1057 44.78 -45.00 22.76
C ASP A 1057 45.05 -44.77 21.25
N ALA A 1058 45.85 -45.64 20.65
CA ALA A 1058 46.23 -45.62 19.23
C ALA A 1058 47.05 -44.42 18.70
N THR A 1059 48.12 -43.99 19.39
CA THR A 1059 49.27 -43.37 18.70
C THR A 1059 50.60 -43.93 19.23
N ALA A 1060 51.43 -44.49 18.33
CA ALA A 1060 52.66 -45.21 18.65
C ALA A 1060 53.75 -44.40 19.39
N GLY A 1061 53.58 -43.08 19.53
CA GLY A 1061 54.42 -42.25 20.40
C GLY A 1061 54.10 -42.40 21.88
N ILE A 1062 52.83 -42.56 22.26
CA ILE A 1062 52.42 -42.64 23.68
C ILE A 1062 52.75 -44.01 24.27
N ASP A 1063 52.66 -45.09 23.49
CA ASP A 1063 53.07 -46.42 23.97
C ASP A 1063 54.57 -46.50 24.25
N LEU A 1064 55.41 -45.85 23.44
CA LEU A 1064 56.86 -45.70 23.71
C LEU A 1064 57.14 -44.89 24.99
N LEU A 1065 56.27 -43.95 25.34
CA LEU A 1065 56.41 -43.12 26.55
C LEU A 1065 55.87 -43.84 27.81
N ARG A 1066 54.89 -44.75 27.66
CA ARG A 1066 54.51 -45.73 28.68
C ARG A 1066 55.65 -46.73 28.92
N GLU A 1067 56.28 -47.24 27.87
CA GLU A 1067 57.45 -48.12 27.94
C GLU A 1067 58.63 -47.42 28.65
N GLU A 1068 58.96 -46.18 28.29
CA GLU A 1068 59.97 -45.36 28.99
C GLU A 1068 59.63 -45.16 30.49
N ALA A 1069 58.37 -44.91 30.82
CA ALA A 1069 57.93 -44.75 32.21
C ALA A 1069 58.01 -46.06 33.01
N GLU A 1070 57.76 -47.21 32.39
CA GLU A 1070 57.90 -48.53 33.01
C GLU A 1070 59.38 -48.92 33.20
N GLU A 1071 60.25 -48.66 32.23
CA GLU A 1071 61.71 -48.83 32.39
C GLU A 1071 62.28 -47.92 33.49
N ALA A 1072 61.83 -46.67 33.57
CA ALA A 1072 62.23 -45.71 34.60
C ALA A 1072 61.79 -46.14 36.00
N VAL A 1073 60.51 -46.53 36.19
CA VAL A 1073 60.03 -47.05 37.48
C VAL A 1073 60.79 -48.32 37.87
N THR A 1074 61.01 -49.25 36.93
CA THR A 1074 61.78 -50.48 37.18
C THR A 1074 63.22 -50.18 37.59
N SER A 1075 63.83 -49.15 36.99
CA SER A 1075 65.17 -48.68 37.35
C SER A 1075 65.21 -48.13 38.78
N ILE A 1076 64.25 -47.30 39.18
CA ILE A 1076 64.17 -46.78 40.56
C ILE A 1076 63.93 -47.92 41.57
N GLN A 1077 63.10 -48.92 41.22
CA GLN A 1077 62.89 -50.11 42.06
C GLN A 1077 64.20 -50.86 42.33
N ALA A 1078 65.09 -50.97 41.34
CA ALA A 1078 66.41 -51.56 41.52
C ALA A 1078 67.29 -50.75 42.49
N LEU A 1079 67.26 -49.41 42.42
CA LEU A 1079 68.01 -48.54 43.34
C LEU A 1079 67.47 -48.60 44.78
N VAL A 1080 66.15 -48.67 44.97
CA VAL A 1080 65.53 -48.88 46.29
C VAL A 1080 65.91 -50.26 46.86
N ALA A 1081 65.95 -51.31 46.02
CA ALA A 1081 66.39 -52.64 46.45
C ALA A 1081 67.89 -52.66 46.84
N GLU A 1082 68.74 -51.97 46.09
CA GLU A 1082 70.16 -51.79 46.42
C GLU A 1082 70.34 -51.03 47.74
N GLY A 1083 69.68 -49.88 47.92
CA GLY A 1083 69.74 -49.11 49.17
C GLY A 1083 69.20 -49.87 50.37
N THR A 1084 68.19 -50.73 50.17
CA THR A 1084 67.68 -51.64 51.21
C THR A 1084 68.72 -52.69 51.61
N ALA A 1085 69.46 -53.25 50.65
CA ALA A 1085 70.54 -54.20 50.92
C ALA A 1085 71.71 -53.53 51.66
N LEU A 1086 72.14 -52.34 51.22
CA LEU A 1086 73.21 -51.56 51.88
C LEU A 1086 72.82 -51.16 53.31
N LYS A 1087 71.57 -50.77 53.56
CA LYS A 1087 71.06 -50.52 54.91
C LYS A 1087 71.13 -51.78 55.78
N THR A 1088 70.73 -52.93 55.23
CA THR A 1088 70.78 -54.23 55.94
C THR A 1088 72.21 -54.66 56.26
N GLU A 1089 73.18 -54.34 55.40
CA GLU A 1089 74.60 -54.63 55.64
C GLU A 1089 75.13 -53.86 56.87
N LEU A 1090 74.86 -52.55 56.97
CA LEU A 1090 75.22 -51.77 58.15
C LEU A 1090 74.50 -52.21 59.43
N GLU A 1091 73.20 -52.56 59.35
CA GLU A 1091 72.42 -53.07 60.49
C GLU A 1091 72.87 -54.45 61.00
N THR A 1092 73.92 -55.04 60.41
CA THR A 1092 74.48 -56.35 60.81
C THR A 1092 76.02 -56.36 60.91
N ARG A 1093 76.66 -55.19 60.93
CA ARG A 1093 78.12 -55.04 61.08
C ARG A 1093 78.50 -54.94 62.56
N ASN A 1094 79.42 -55.79 63.01
CA ASN A 1094 79.96 -55.84 64.37
C ASN A 1094 81.26 -55.01 64.46
N HIS A 1095 81.44 -54.21 65.50
CA HIS A 1095 82.62 -53.34 65.69
C HIS A 1095 83.63 -53.91 66.69
N VAL A 1096 84.83 -53.29 66.77
CA VAL A 1096 85.85 -53.72 67.74
C VAL A 1096 85.49 -53.23 69.16
N PRO A 1097 85.50 -54.11 70.18
CA PRO A 1097 85.29 -53.70 71.57
C PRO A 1097 86.46 -52.85 72.07
N THR A 1098 86.20 -51.98 73.06
CA THR A 1098 87.20 -51.04 73.62
C THR A 1098 87.49 -51.36 75.09
N ALA A 1099 88.75 -51.61 75.44
CA ALA A 1099 89.19 -51.81 76.82
C ALA A 1099 89.38 -50.47 77.57
N SER A 1100 89.14 -50.46 78.89
CA SER A 1100 89.19 -49.26 79.74
C SER A 1100 90.43 -49.20 80.62
N LEU A 1101 91.25 -48.14 80.46
CA LEU A 1101 92.40 -47.86 81.34
C LEU A 1101 91.99 -47.68 82.81
N GLN A 1102 92.82 -48.13 83.74
CA GLN A 1102 92.56 -47.99 85.19
C GLN A 1102 93.81 -47.59 85.98
N SER A 1103 93.61 -46.92 87.11
CA SER A 1103 94.67 -46.65 88.08
C SER A 1103 94.14 -46.77 89.50
N VAL A 1104 94.87 -47.49 90.35
CA VAL A 1104 94.44 -47.93 91.68
C VAL A 1104 95.60 -47.93 92.69
N SER A 1105 95.29 -48.00 93.99
CA SER A 1105 96.32 -47.99 95.04
C SER A 1105 95.91 -48.82 96.25
N VAL A 1106 96.89 -49.42 96.92
CA VAL A 1106 96.74 -50.30 98.09
C VAL A 1106 97.91 -50.10 99.05
N ASN A 1107 97.84 -50.66 100.26
CA ASN A 1107 98.96 -50.73 101.19
C ASN A 1107 99.64 -52.10 101.09
N GLU A 1108 100.94 -52.22 101.37
CA GLU A 1108 101.69 -53.48 101.19
C GLU A 1108 101.15 -54.68 102.01
N ASP A 1109 100.53 -54.42 103.17
CA ASP A 1109 99.84 -55.41 104.01
C ASP A 1109 98.47 -55.88 103.48
N ASN A 1110 97.98 -55.40 102.33
CA ASN A 1110 96.59 -55.59 101.90
C ASN A 1110 96.43 -56.10 100.46
N ASP A 1111 95.54 -57.07 100.29
CA ASP A 1111 95.00 -57.48 98.98
C ASP A 1111 94.07 -56.39 98.42
N LEU A 1112 94.13 -56.15 97.11
CA LEU A 1112 93.27 -55.23 96.35
C LEU A 1112 92.40 -55.98 95.35
N GLU A 1113 91.08 -55.82 95.42
CA GLU A 1113 90.16 -56.26 94.37
C GLU A 1113 90.14 -55.24 93.21
N ILE A 1114 90.32 -55.71 91.98
CA ILE A 1114 90.33 -54.92 90.74
C ILE A 1114 89.28 -55.51 89.81
N ILE A 1115 88.52 -54.65 89.11
CA ILE A 1115 87.49 -55.06 88.15
C ILE A 1115 87.77 -54.36 86.82
N LEU A 1116 88.35 -55.11 85.87
CA LEU A 1116 88.66 -54.62 84.53
C LEU A 1116 87.39 -54.13 83.81
N GLY A 1117 87.54 -53.07 83.02
CA GLY A 1117 86.43 -52.42 82.31
C GLY A 1117 86.58 -52.48 80.80
N GLY A 1118 85.45 -52.47 80.10
CA GLY A 1118 85.38 -52.37 78.65
C GLY A 1118 84.00 -51.91 78.22
N THR A 1119 83.90 -51.42 76.98
CA THR A 1119 82.65 -51.01 76.33
C THR A 1119 82.65 -51.45 74.88
N ASP A 1120 81.48 -51.80 74.39
CA ASP A 1120 81.25 -52.28 73.03
C ASP A 1120 80.12 -51.46 72.37
N PRO A 1121 80.20 -51.09 71.08
CA PRO A 1121 79.17 -50.27 70.42
C PRO A 1121 77.83 -50.98 70.25
N GLU A 1122 77.85 -52.28 69.95
CA GLU A 1122 76.67 -53.15 69.84
C GLU A 1122 76.15 -53.57 71.23
N ASN A 1123 76.95 -53.32 72.27
CA ASN A 1123 76.75 -53.72 73.66
C ASN A 1123 76.78 -55.26 73.79
N ASP A 1124 77.68 -55.92 73.07
CA ASP A 1124 77.84 -57.37 73.10
C ASP A 1124 78.58 -57.89 74.35
N THR A 1125 78.63 -59.21 74.52
CA THR A 1125 79.02 -59.83 75.81
C THR A 1125 80.53 -59.90 76.01
N LEU A 1126 81.08 -58.88 76.67
CA LEU A 1126 82.52 -58.73 76.87
C LEU A 1126 83.17 -59.79 77.78
N THR A 1127 84.35 -60.24 77.34
CA THR A 1127 85.30 -61.10 78.05
C THR A 1127 86.68 -60.44 78.10
N PHE A 1128 87.51 -60.83 79.06
CA PHE A 1128 88.77 -60.17 79.41
C PHE A 1128 89.95 -61.13 79.37
N GLU A 1129 91.11 -60.67 78.88
CA GLU A 1129 92.37 -61.42 78.89
C GLU A 1129 93.50 -60.55 79.47
N ILE A 1130 94.20 -61.03 80.50
CA ILE A 1130 95.44 -60.42 81.00
C ILE A 1130 96.59 -60.91 80.13
N LEU A 1131 97.39 -60.00 79.57
CA LEU A 1131 98.49 -60.32 78.65
C LEU A 1131 99.83 -60.42 79.38
N GLU A 1132 100.15 -59.40 80.17
CA GLU A 1132 101.38 -59.31 80.95
C GLU A 1132 101.04 -58.85 82.37
N GLY A 1133 101.53 -59.59 83.37
CA GLY A 1133 101.31 -59.33 84.80
C GLY A 1133 102.42 -58.51 85.44
N PRO A 1134 102.28 -58.12 86.73
CA PRO A 1134 103.36 -57.55 87.52
C PRO A 1134 104.55 -58.51 87.67
N ASP A 1135 105.73 -57.97 87.99
CA ASP A 1135 106.88 -58.80 88.34
C ASP A 1135 106.62 -59.52 89.68
N PRO A 1136 106.92 -60.83 89.82
CA PRO A 1136 106.77 -61.56 91.08
C PRO A 1136 107.55 -61.02 92.28
N GLU A 1137 108.57 -60.17 92.09
CA GLU A 1137 109.23 -59.43 93.18
C GLU A 1137 108.44 -58.19 93.65
N GLU A 1138 107.41 -57.77 92.91
CA GLU A 1138 106.51 -56.64 93.21
C GLU A 1138 105.11 -57.09 93.67
N GLY A 1139 104.59 -58.20 93.15
CA GLY A 1139 103.35 -58.83 93.63
C GLY A 1139 102.73 -59.89 92.72
N GLU A 1140 101.60 -60.46 93.12
CA GLU A 1140 100.87 -61.52 92.39
C GLU A 1140 99.43 -61.11 92.02
N LEU A 1141 98.95 -61.53 90.85
CA LEU A 1141 97.55 -61.44 90.46
C LEU A 1141 96.85 -62.79 90.69
N LEU A 1142 95.77 -62.77 91.45
CA LEU A 1142 95.01 -63.92 91.90
C LEU A 1142 93.55 -63.84 91.43
N ASN A 1143 92.85 -64.98 91.48
CA ASN A 1143 91.39 -65.07 91.34
C ASN A 1143 90.79 -64.50 90.03
N PHE A 1144 91.59 -64.33 88.97
CA PHE A 1144 91.12 -63.70 87.73
C PHE A 1144 89.94 -64.46 87.09
N ASN A 1145 88.85 -63.74 86.84
CA ASN A 1145 87.68 -64.23 86.12
C ASN A 1145 87.53 -63.51 84.77
N PRO A 1146 87.86 -64.16 83.64
CA PRO A 1146 87.78 -63.54 82.32
C PRO A 1146 86.35 -63.20 81.87
N ALA A 1147 85.30 -63.74 82.51
CA ALA A 1147 83.91 -63.41 82.20
C ALA A 1147 83.33 -62.27 83.06
N GLN A 1148 84.12 -61.69 83.97
CA GLN A 1148 83.68 -60.58 84.84
C GLN A 1148 84.72 -59.47 84.99
N GLY A 1149 85.94 -59.65 84.45
CA GLY A 1149 87.06 -58.71 84.63
C GLY A 1149 87.61 -58.65 86.07
N THR A 1150 87.07 -59.42 87.01
CA THR A 1150 87.46 -59.36 88.43
C THR A 1150 88.76 -60.13 88.68
N LEU A 1151 89.67 -59.55 89.46
CA LEU A 1151 90.90 -60.18 89.97
C LEU A 1151 91.29 -59.58 91.33
N THR A 1152 92.24 -60.21 92.01
CA THR A 1152 92.82 -59.71 93.26
C THR A 1152 94.33 -59.52 93.10
N PHE A 1153 94.84 -58.30 93.23
CA PHE A 1153 96.28 -58.06 93.34
C PHE A 1153 96.72 -58.18 94.81
N ARG A 1154 97.84 -58.88 95.05
CA ARG A 1154 98.52 -58.91 96.33
C ARG A 1154 99.95 -58.36 96.16
N PRO A 1155 100.35 -57.32 96.91
CA PRO A 1155 101.75 -56.88 96.97
C PRO A 1155 102.70 -57.99 97.42
N ALA A 1156 103.94 -57.96 96.93
CA ALA A 1156 105.01 -58.74 97.52
C ALA A 1156 105.29 -58.26 98.96
N GLN A 1157 105.77 -59.16 99.82
CA GLN A 1157 106.02 -58.82 101.22
C GLN A 1157 107.07 -57.71 101.34
N ASN A 1158 106.68 -56.60 101.99
CA ASN A 1158 107.49 -55.40 102.21
C ASN A 1158 107.93 -54.71 100.89
N PHE A 1159 107.08 -54.77 99.84
CA PHE A 1159 107.23 -54.01 98.61
C PHE A 1159 106.36 -52.74 98.60
N ASN A 1160 106.99 -51.59 98.42
CA ASN A 1160 106.33 -50.31 98.14
C ASN A 1160 106.81 -49.70 96.82
N GLY A 1161 105.90 -49.25 95.96
CA GLY A 1161 106.25 -48.77 94.62
C GLY A 1161 105.04 -48.60 93.69
N SER A 1162 105.30 -48.31 92.42
CA SER A 1162 104.26 -48.30 91.37
C SER A 1162 104.62 -49.29 90.27
N LEU A 1163 103.65 -50.09 89.86
CA LEU A 1163 103.77 -51.12 88.83
C LEU A 1163 102.59 -51.05 87.85
N THR A 1164 102.66 -51.82 86.77
CA THR A 1164 101.65 -51.85 85.70
C THR A 1164 101.40 -53.28 85.22
N PHE A 1165 100.17 -53.60 84.83
CA PHE A 1165 99.84 -54.82 84.08
C PHE A 1165 98.88 -54.50 82.93
N THR A 1166 98.84 -55.34 81.89
CA THR A 1166 98.06 -55.07 80.66
C THR A 1166 96.99 -56.12 80.38
N PHE A 1167 95.89 -55.68 79.76
CA PHE A 1167 94.77 -56.54 79.38
C PHE A 1167 94.13 -56.13 78.05
N ARG A 1168 93.39 -57.06 77.44
CA ARG A 1168 92.48 -56.82 76.30
C ARG A 1168 91.06 -57.29 76.63
N VAL A 1169 90.13 -56.86 75.79
CA VAL A 1169 88.70 -57.19 75.87
C VAL A 1169 88.24 -57.79 74.54
N SER A 1170 87.35 -58.77 74.56
CA SER A 1170 86.75 -59.40 73.38
C SER A 1170 85.25 -59.66 73.59
N ASP A 1171 84.45 -59.30 72.59
CA ASP A 1171 83.01 -59.58 72.44
C ASP A 1171 82.74 -61.06 72.11
N GLY A 1172 83.70 -61.72 71.44
CA GLY A 1172 83.61 -63.09 70.96
C GLY A 1172 84.00 -63.27 69.49
N GLU A 1173 84.01 -62.20 68.69
CA GLU A 1173 84.46 -62.22 67.29
C GLU A 1173 85.70 -61.35 67.04
N LEU A 1174 85.80 -60.23 67.74
CA LEU A 1174 86.85 -59.21 67.63
C LEU A 1174 87.57 -59.00 68.97
N VAL A 1175 88.67 -58.25 68.96
CA VAL A 1175 89.51 -58.04 70.15
C VAL A 1175 90.01 -56.59 70.18
N SER A 1176 89.93 -55.97 71.35
CA SER A 1176 90.36 -54.60 71.60
C SER A 1176 91.87 -54.41 71.46
N ASP A 1177 92.29 -53.16 71.30
CA ASP A 1177 93.64 -52.74 71.67
C ASP A 1177 93.88 -52.87 73.20
N GLU A 1178 95.14 -52.76 73.61
CA GLU A 1178 95.58 -53.01 74.98
C GLU A 1178 95.26 -51.85 75.93
N ALA A 1179 94.75 -52.20 77.11
CA ALA A 1179 94.57 -51.28 78.22
C ALA A 1179 95.52 -51.62 79.38
N GLU A 1180 96.06 -50.58 80.01
CA GLU A 1180 96.91 -50.67 81.19
C GLU A 1180 96.10 -50.52 82.48
N VAL A 1181 96.51 -51.25 83.52
CA VAL A 1181 96.13 -51.02 84.91
C VAL A 1181 97.39 -50.66 85.70
N SER A 1182 97.50 -49.40 86.13
CA SER A 1182 98.62 -48.93 86.95
C SER A 1182 98.29 -49.01 88.45
N ILE A 1183 99.08 -49.76 89.22
CA ILE A 1183 98.90 -49.97 90.67
C ILE A 1183 99.99 -49.21 91.45
N THR A 1184 99.63 -48.53 92.53
CA THR A 1184 100.59 -47.95 93.49
C THR A 1184 100.43 -48.55 94.89
N VAL A 1185 101.48 -49.21 95.38
CA VAL A 1185 101.57 -49.80 96.72
C VAL A 1185 102.26 -48.82 97.68
N ASN A 1186 101.54 -48.46 98.74
CA ASN A 1186 102.01 -47.58 99.81
C ASN A 1186 102.63 -48.41 100.94
N SER A 1187 103.70 -47.90 101.56
CA SER A 1187 104.35 -48.58 102.69
C SER A 1187 103.61 -48.44 104.02
N VAL A 1188 103.83 -49.40 104.91
CA VAL A 1188 103.26 -49.52 106.26
C VAL A 1188 104.36 -49.86 107.26
N ASN A 1189 104.49 -49.07 108.32
CA ASN A 1189 105.63 -49.14 109.25
C ASN A 1189 105.67 -50.47 110.04
N ASP A 1190 106.72 -51.25 109.81
CA ASP A 1190 107.03 -52.52 110.48
C ASP A 1190 107.59 -52.29 111.92
N ALA A 1191 108.04 -53.35 112.61
CA ALA A 1191 108.51 -53.25 114.01
C ALA A 1191 109.99 -53.67 114.25
N PRO A 1192 110.78 -52.87 115.00
CA PRO A 1192 112.21 -53.13 115.18
C PRO A 1192 112.50 -54.39 116.03
N THR A 1193 113.43 -55.22 115.53
CA THR A 1193 113.84 -56.49 116.13
C THR A 1193 115.23 -56.40 116.77
N ALA A 1194 115.32 -56.72 118.08
CA ALA A 1194 116.59 -56.74 118.80
C ALA A 1194 117.40 -58.02 118.54
N THR A 1195 118.72 -57.92 118.41
CA THR A 1195 119.60 -59.08 118.23
C THR A 1195 119.88 -59.76 119.57
N VAL A 1196 119.68 -61.08 119.64
CA VAL A 1196 120.08 -61.89 120.80
C VAL A 1196 121.60 -62.03 120.84
N GLN A 1197 122.19 -61.83 122.03
CA GLN A 1197 123.63 -61.96 122.28
C GLN A 1197 123.90 -62.88 123.47
N SER A 1198 125.11 -63.45 123.53
CA SER A 1198 125.57 -64.29 124.64
C SER A 1198 127.06 -64.08 124.86
N VAL A 1199 127.47 -63.93 126.12
CA VAL A 1199 128.81 -63.49 126.53
C VAL A 1199 129.22 -64.15 127.86
N SER A 1200 130.51 -64.15 128.17
CA SER A 1200 131.03 -64.64 129.45
C SER A 1200 132.30 -63.89 129.87
N VAL A 1201 132.56 -63.90 131.18
CA VAL A 1201 133.73 -63.31 131.82
C VAL A 1201 134.20 -64.22 132.96
N ASN A 1202 135.46 -64.12 133.36
CA ASN A 1202 135.95 -64.75 134.58
C ASN A 1202 135.48 -63.96 135.81
N GLU A 1203 135.44 -64.60 136.97
CA GLU A 1203 135.28 -63.91 138.26
C GLU A 1203 136.35 -62.80 138.45
N ASP A 1204 136.00 -61.75 139.19
CA ASP A 1204 136.82 -60.56 139.47
C ASP A 1204 137.30 -59.76 138.23
N ASN A 1205 136.57 -59.80 137.10
CA ASN A 1205 136.87 -59.03 135.88
C ASN A 1205 135.62 -58.35 135.29
N ASP A 1206 135.77 -57.12 134.79
CA ASP A 1206 134.70 -56.39 134.08
C ASP A 1206 134.52 -56.89 132.62
N LEU A 1207 133.31 -56.74 132.08
CA LEU A 1207 132.97 -57.10 130.69
C LEU A 1207 131.99 -56.09 130.11
N THR A 1208 132.37 -55.44 129.00
CA THR A 1208 131.49 -54.54 128.26
C THR A 1208 130.65 -55.26 127.20
N ILE A 1209 129.35 -54.98 127.16
CA ILE A 1209 128.36 -55.51 126.21
C ILE A 1209 127.80 -54.36 125.35
N GLN A 1210 127.67 -54.57 124.03
CA GLN A 1210 127.07 -53.60 123.10
C GLN A 1210 125.82 -54.21 122.44
N LEU A 1211 124.64 -53.69 122.79
CA LEU A 1211 123.36 -54.13 122.22
C LEU A 1211 123.24 -53.74 120.73
N THR A 1212 122.53 -54.57 119.96
CA THR A 1212 122.26 -54.38 118.52
C THR A 1212 120.84 -54.81 118.16
N GLY A 1213 120.37 -54.39 116.99
CA GLY A 1213 119.07 -54.75 116.42
C GLY A 1213 119.00 -54.34 114.94
N SER A 1214 117.86 -54.62 114.31
CA SER A 1214 117.53 -54.20 112.94
C SER A 1214 116.06 -53.82 112.82
N ASP A 1215 115.76 -53.05 111.80
CA ASP A 1215 114.44 -52.50 111.45
C ASP A 1215 114.29 -52.61 109.93
N VAL A 1216 113.06 -52.70 109.40
CA VAL A 1216 112.82 -53.02 107.98
C VAL A 1216 113.05 -51.79 107.11
N GLU A 1217 112.45 -50.67 107.50
CA GLU A 1217 112.62 -49.35 106.91
C GLU A 1217 114.03 -48.79 107.18
N GLY A 1218 114.71 -49.36 108.18
CA GLY A 1218 116.06 -49.00 108.60
C GLY A 1218 116.06 -47.90 109.66
N ASP A 1219 114.98 -47.77 110.44
CA ASP A 1219 114.74 -46.64 111.33
C ASP A 1219 115.64 -46.66 112.58
N THR A 1220 115.78 -45.51 113.24
CA THR A 1220 116.85 -45.32 114.25
C THR A 1220 116.51 -45.93 115.62
N LEU A 1221 117.17 -47.06 115.92
CA LEU A 1221 116.92 -47.86 117.12
C LEU A 1221 117.32 -47.20 118.45
N THR A 1222 116.46 -47.41 119.47
CA THR A 1222 116.73 -47.06 120.87
C THR A 1222 116.64 -48.31 121.76
N PHE A 1223 117.67 -48.57 122.56
CA PHE A 1223 117.78 -49.78 123.39
C PHE A 1223 117.49 -49.50 124.88
N ASN A 1224 116.66 -50.34 125.50
CA ASN A 1224 116.35 -50.31 126.93
C ASN A 1224 116.69 -51.65 127.59
N LEU A 1225 117.33 -51.64 128.76
CA LEU A 1225 117.61 -52.87 129.52
C LEU A 1225 116.36 -53.31 130.29
N VAL A 1226 115.86 -54.53 130.01
CA VAL A 1226 114.58 -55.02 130.55
C VAL A 1226 114.73 -55.73 131.90
N SER A 1227 115.87 -56.37 132.19
CA SER A 1227 116.16 -57.02 133.47
C SER A 1227 117.67 -57.27 133.67
N GLY A 1228 118.10 -57.47 134.92
CA GLY A 1228 119.49 -57.75 135.31
C GLY A 1228 119.57 -58.56 136.61
N SER A 1229 120.79 -58.93 137.04
CA SER A 1229 121.04 -59.74 138.25
C SER A 1229 121.64 -58.91 139.40
N GLU A 1230 121.27 -59.20 140.64
CA GLU A 1230 121.61 -58.40 141.83
C GLU A 1230 122.85 -58.89 142.62
N THR A 1231 123.60 -59.89 142.15
CA THR A 1231 124.54 -60.65 143.01
C THR A 1231 125.95 -60.08 143.21
N ASP A 1232 126.35 -59.02 142.52
CA ASP A 1232 126.86 -57.79 143.15
C ASP A 1232 126.86 -56.63 142.14
N CYS A 1233 127.15 -55.41 142.60
CA CYS A 1233 126.81 -54.14 141.94
C CYS A 1233 127.34 -53.96 140.49
N LEU A 1234 126.49 -54.25 139.50
CA LEU A 1234 126.52 -53.61 138.18
C LEU A 1234 126.27 -52.10 138.34
N SER A 1235 127.35 -51.32 138.46
CA SER A 1235 127.29 -49.88 138.76
C SER A 1235 126.90 -49.02 137.56
N GLY A 1236 125.67 -49.18 137.09
CA GLY A 1236 125.08 -48.35 136.04
C GLY A 1236 125.12 -46.85 136.41
N GLY A 1237 125.68 -46.02 135.52
CA GLY A 1237 125.81 -44.58 135.73
C GLY A 1237 124.46 -43.87 135.85
N SER A 1238 124.19 -43.26 137.02
CA SER A 1238 122.97 -42.48 137.27
C SER A 1238 122.88 -41.18 136.45
N PRO A 1239 121.66 -40.61 136.25
CA PRO A 1239 121.36 -39.90 135.01
C PRO A 1239 121.17 -38.37 135.12
N GLY A 1240 121.34 -37.69 133.97
CA GLY A 1240 120.90 -36.31 133.72
C GLY A 1240 122.02 -35.27 133.73
N GLY A 1241 122.38 -34.63 132.60
CA GLY A 1241 121.96 -34.84 131.22
C GLY A 1241 122.86 -34.02 130.26
N LEU A 1242 123.12 -34.42 129.01
CA LEU A 1242 122.51 -35.51 128.23
C LEU A 1242 123.60 -36.57 127.85
N PRO A 1243 123.57 -37.80 128.42
CA PRO A 1243 124.35 -38.93 127.91
C PRO A 1243 123.63 -39.60 126.72
N SER A 1244 124.24 -40.18 125.68
CA SER A 1244 125.58 -40.77 125.44
C SER A 1244 125.75 -42.24 125.87
N HIS A 1245 126.00 -43.11 124.88
CA HIS A 1245 126.54 -44.48 124.96
C HIS A 1245 126.25 -45.30 126.23
N GLY A 1246 125.22 -46.15 126.15
CA GLY A 1246 125.05 -47.27 127.09
C GLY A 1246 126.09 -48.37 126.85
N GLN A 1247 127.26 -48.24 127.49
CA GLN A 1247 128.07 -49.39 127.88
C GLN A 1247 127.47 -49.96 129.17
N PHE A 1248 127.25 -51.28 129.19
CA PHE A 1248 127.15 -52.09 130.40
C PHE A 1248 128.42 -52.94 130.47
#